data_AF-A0A410GDP8-F1
#
_entry.id   AF-A0A410GDP8-F1
#
_cell.length_a   1.000
_cell.length_b   1.000
_cell.length_c   1.000
_cell.angle_alpha   90.00
_cell.angle_beta   90.00
_cell.angle_gamma   90.00
#
_symmetry.space_group_name_H-M   'P 1'
#
loop_
_entity.id
_entity.type
_entity.pdbx_description
1 polymer ?
#
loop_
_entity_poly.entity_id
_entity_poly.type
_entity_poly.pdbx_seq_one_letter_code
_entity_poly.pdbx_strand_id
1 'polypeptide(L)'
;MISHSQIYRARASLATHYYADQADDYYSRDGGAATWQGDGARRLGAVGEIDPARFKAMLQGDFGRNVTAGRSIRKDAKARAALDLTFGAPKSITLQALIGGDERLIHANDQAVTAALAYVEQHLTMGRHKENGKSRVEQTGNLIIAKFRHETARPTEDAAPDPHLHVHALLMNLTQRADDNWVSLSNEAIFKLLRVTDSIYQAELERNVRALGYAVRHEKNHIELAHITREQIEFFSKRSAGITAELTARGTARDNAPHALRQGINLAHRQEKTQVFSRAELHQQWREAAATIGMQFDQARHDAERQAPEAREISADLVAQASLDWAIQHLAERESVMPLADLLHSAVRHAGGHTNITAIQAAIQGRVASGALIQEAPHYSSTQDKNAQPMTREGWAAEVTRLAGLNQDTALQLVDDAIAQGRLLMESPRYATRKAHEAESRILAAEQTGRGAWQSTINAADAENALDTLLTPGQREAVMLITTGSDQVAGIQGLAGTGKSFALQNAQTILREQGHAMTALAPYGNMVRNLRQDGIAANTIASILAAADKRPFLDSLGPTSVVVIDEAGVVPVRQMDKLLALIQPTGAKVVLLGDTAQTKAIEAGRAFAMLQEQGMKTVLMGDIQRQRSARLRQAVELAATGRASHSLPLLNTIRVIPDEFTTDEHGRKTRDSSARYEAIAKSYTGLTATEQANTIVVTGTNASRNAINRRIHALLGLEGKGRPCQLLARHDTTRAERSVARYYTVGDIVIPERDYKCGLKRGELYRVTGSARHDRINVLPFHADPTTTQPIEIIPKTMSKLSVYHLNEAELSVADHVRITRNDAQHDLVNGQLAKVVAIDAGSVTLETQGRHVQLPTDRPLNMDYAYATTAHSAQGLTCDRVLYNAESFSRTTAQDTYYVSISRERHEVTVFTDDAEKLPERVDRQTYKGLAHDLQPAAAKVFGQDEKELAASTLPVESDLEVD
;
A
#
# COMPACT_ATOMS: atom_id res chain seq x y z
N MET A 1 9.99 15.64 -1.96
CA MET A 1 8.80 15.00 -2.52
C MET A 1 8.67 15.34 -3.99
N ILE A 2 8.35 14.34 -4.83
CA ILE A 2 8.11 14.53 -6.27
C ILE A 2 6.61 14.73 -6.54
N SER A 3 6.26 15.83 -7.20
CA SER A 3 4.93 16.01 -7.80
C SER A 3 5.02 15.93 -9.32
N HIS A 4 3.91 15.67 -10.01
CA HIS A 4 3.92 15.56 -11.47
C HIS A 4 2.74 16.28 -12.13
N SER A 5 2.98 16.84 -13.31
CA SER A 5 1.94 17.44 -14.17
C SER A 5 2.22 17.18 -15.64
N GLN A 6 1.18 17.25 -16.49
CA GLN A 6 1.32 17.07 -17.93
C GLN A 6 1.23 18.42 -18.65
N ILE A 7 2.21 18.71 -19.50
CA ILE A 7 2.25 19.92 -20.30
C ILE A 7 1.77 19.58 -21.72
N TYR A 8 0.76 20.30 -22.18
CA TYR A 8 0.22 20.19 -23.53
C TYR A 8 0.80 21.25 -24.46
N ARG A 9 0.93 20.94 -25.75
CA ARG A 9 1.50 21.87 -26.75
C ARG A 9 0.75 23.20 -26.82
N ALA A 10 -0.57 23.21 -26.61
CA ALA A 10 -1.37 24.45 -26.52
C ALA A 10 -0.85 25.44 -25.47
N ARG A 11 -0.20 24.95 -24.42
CA ARG A 11 0.33 25.75 -23.31
C ARG A 11 1.85 25.92 -23.37
N ALA A 12 2.51 25.54 -24.48
CA ALA A 12 3.96 25.62 -24.61
C ALA A 12 4.49 27.04 -24.37
N SER A 13 3.84 28.07 -24.91
CA SER A 13 4.24 29.47 -24.71
C SER A 13 4.08 29.94 -23.27
N LEU A 14 2.98 29.56 -22.61
CA LEU A 14 2.73 29.87 -21.19
C LEU A 14 3.74 29.14 -20.28
N ALA A 15 4.02 27.86 -20.57
CA ALA A 15 5.02 27.08 -19.86
C ALA A 15 6.43 27.68 -20.04
N THR A 16 6.79 28.11 -21.25
CA THR A 16 8.07 28.77 -21.50
C THR A 16 8.22 30.02 -20.63
N HIS A 17 7.22 30.90 -20.63
CA HIS A 17 7.24 32.11 -19.80
C HIS A 17 7.28 31.78 -18.29
N TYR A 18 6.58 30.73 -17.87
CA TYR A 18 6.54 30.32 -16.47
C TYR A 18 7.84 29.68 -15.96
N TYR A 19 8.56 28.93 -16.79
CA TYR A 19 9.77 28.20 -16.38
C TYR A 19 11.08 28.91 -16.77
N ALA A 20 11.17 29.47 -17.98
CA ALA A 20 12.39 30.05 -18.50
C ALA A 20 12.56 31.52 -18.09
N ASP A 21 11.47 32.31 -18.10
CA ASP A 21 11.55 33.74 -17.75
C ASP A 21 11.46 33.99 -16.24
N GLN A 22 11.14 32.96 -15.44
CA GLN A 22 11.03 33.02 -13.97
C GLN A 22 12.01 32.11 -13.22
N ALA A 23 12.99 31.49 -13.91
CA ALA A 23 14.03 30.71 -13.25
C ALA A 23 14.78 31.60 -12.23
N ASP A 24 14.86 31.16 -10.98
CA ASP A 24 15.43 31.94 -9.88
C ASP A 24 16.93 31.65 -9.78
N ASP A 25 17.75 32.67 -10.08
CA ASP A 25 19.21 32.57 -10.24
C ASP A 25 19.94 33.55 -9.30
N TYR A 26 19.41 33.76 -8.09
CA TYR A 26 19.93 34.75 -7.14
C TYR A 26 21.30 34.35 -6.55
N TYR A 27 21.60 33.05 -6.51
CA TYR A 27 22.82 32.45 -5.93
C TYR A 27 23.75 31.78 -6.97
N SER A 28 23.60 32.03 -8.28
CA SER A 28 24.43 31.37 -9.30
C SER A 28 25.82 32.02 -9.42
N ARG A 29 26.73 31.65 -8.52
CA ARG A 29 28.16 31.91 -8.73
C ARG A 29 28.85 30.79 -9.51
N ASP A 30 28.36 29.54 -9.43
CA ASP A 30 29.03 28.35 -10.01
C ASP A 30 28.09 27.37 -10.77
N GLY A 31 26.98 27.85 -11.37
CA GLY A 31 26.17 27.05 -12.31
C GLY A 31 24.75 27.57 -12.52
N GLY A 32 24.27 27.52 -13.77
CA GLY A 32 22.97 28.10 -14.14
C GLY A 32 21.75 27.37 -13.57
N ALA A 33 20.73 28.12 -13.12
CA ALA A 33 19.44 27.60 -12.65
C ALA A 33 18.62 26.81 -13.70
N ALA A 34 19.03 26.84 -14.97
CA ALA A 34 18.35 26.17 -16.08
C ALA A 34 19.33 25.28 -16.87
N THR A 35 19.24 23.95 -16.73
CA THR A 35 20.20 23.00 -17.33
C THR A 35 19.56 21.82 -18.02
N TRP A 36 20.19 21.37 -19.11
CA TRP A 36 19.84 20.12 -19.80
C TRP A 36 20.44 18.90 -19.09
N GLN A 37 19.69 17.81 -19.08
CA GLN A 37 20.13 16.48 -18.64
C GLN A 37 19.59 15.41 -19.60
N GLY A 38 20.34 14.31 -19.69
CA GLY A 38 19.95 13.10 -20.39
C GLY A 38 20.76 12.87 -21.66
N ASP A 39 20.96 11.60 -21.99
CA ASP A 39 21.66 11.19 -23.21
C ASP A 39 20.89 11.62 -24.45
N GLY A 40 19.55 11.62 -24.39
CA GLY A 40 18.72 12.12 -25.49
C GLY A 40 18.94 13.61 -25.74
N ALA A 41 19.11 14.41 -24.68
CA ALA A 41 19.47 15.82 -24.81
C ALA A 41 20.88 15.97 -25.43
N ARG A 42 21.85 15.18 -24.96
CA ARG A 42 23.22 15.15 -25.49
C ARG A 42 23.26 14.82 -26.98
N ARG A 43 22.49 13.82 -27.43
CA ARG A 43 22.39 13.42 -28.85
C ARG A 43 21.80 14.52 -29.74
N LEU A 44 20.94 15.38 -29.18
CA LEU A 44 20.45 16.56 -29.87
C LEU A 44 21.42 17.76 -29.78
N GLY A 45 22.54 17.64 -29.08
CA GLY A 45 23.46 18.75 -28.80
C GLY A 45 22.86 19.77 -27.82
N ALA A 46 21.91 19.37 -26.97
CA ALA A 46 21.37 20.15 -25.87
C ALA A 46 22.13 19.79 -24.59
N VAL A 47 23.25 20.47 -24.34
CA VAL A 47 24.14 20.25 -23.19
C VAL A 47 24.41 21.59 -22.52
N GLY A 48 24.53 21.61 -21.19
CA GLY A 48 24.76 22.83 -20.42
C GLY A 48 23.48 23.62 -20.18
N GLU A 49 23.57 24.94 -20.29
CA GLU A 49 22.44 25.85 -20.03
C GLU A 49 21.32 25.75 -21.08
N ILE A 50 20.11 26.07 -20.64
CA ILE A 50 18.92 26.05 -21.49
C ILE A 50 18.77 27.39 -22.22
N ASP A 51 18.90 27.36 -23.55
CA ASP A 51 18.42 28.46 -24.40
C ASP A 51 16.88 28.49 -24.45
N PRO A 52 16.20 29.58 -24.01
CA PRO A 52 14.75 29.68 -23.99
C PRO A 52 14.10 29.53 -25.36
N ALA A 53 14.74 30.03 -26.42
CA ALA A 53 14.20 29.95 -27.77
C ALA A 53 14.16 28.49 -28.26
N ARG A 54 15.27 27.76 -28.07
CA ARG A 54 15.37 26.33 -28.35
C ARG A 54 14.42 25.50 -27.50
N PHE A 55 14.31 25.78 -26.20
CA PHE A 55 13.38 25.08 -25.31
C PHE A 55 11.91 25.26 -25.75
N LYS A 56 11.53 26.49 -26.10
CA LYS A 56 10.19 26.80 -26.64
C LYS A 56 9.92 26.03 -27.94
N ALA A 57 10.88 26.00 -28.85
CA ALA A 57 10.77 25.25 -30.10
C ALA A 57 10.54 23.75 -29.84
N MET A 58 11.30 23.16 -28.89
CA MET A 58 11.14 21.75 -28.51
C MET A 58 9.77 21.45 -27.89
N LEU A 59 9.24 22.33 -27.03
CA LEU A 59 7.87 22.19 -26.50
C LEU A 59 6.80 22.30 -27.60
N GLN A 60 7.03 23.09 -28.63
CA GLN A 60 6.16 23.20 -29.81
C GLN A 60 6.33 22.03 -30.79
N GLY A 61 7.41 21.25 -30.65
CA GLY A 61 7.65 20.01 -31.39
C GLY A 61 8.62 20.17 -32.56
N ASP A 62 9.41 21.23 -32.54
CA ASP A 62 10.60 21.40 -33.37
C ASP A 62 11.84 21.04 -32.55
N PHE A 63 12.53 19.99 -32.98
CA PHE A 63 13.70 19.43 -32.28
C PHE A 63 14.99 19.61 -33.08
N GLY A 64 14.97 20.39 -34.18
CA GLY A 64 16.12 20.66 -35.04
C GLY A 64 16.10 19.92 -36.38
N ARG A 65 17.00 20.35 -37.28
CA ARG A 65 17.00 20.02 -38.73
C ARG A 65 17.27 18.54 -39.09
N ASN A 66 17.78 17.74 -38.16
CA ASN A 66 18.13 16.33 -38.38
C ASN A 66 17.27 15.35 -37.57
N VAL A 67 16.17 15.81 -36.97
CA VAL A 67 15.28 14.95 -36.18
C VAL A 67 14.12 14.46 -37.05
N THR A 68 14.23 13.24 -37.55
CA THR A 68 13.12 12.56 -38.23
C THR A 68 12.11 12.08 -37.19
N ALA A 69 11.18 12.97 -36.85
CA ALA A 69 10.10 12.67 -35.92
C ALA A 69 9.13 11.64 -36.54
N GLY A 70 9.02 10.46 -35.93
CA GLY A 70 8.10 9.41 -36.38
C GLY A 70 6.62 9.85 -36.35
N ARG A 71 5.75 9.16 -37.10
CA ARG A 71 4.29 9.42 -37.17
C ARG A 71 3.56 9.39 -35.81
N SER A 72 4.22 8.90 -34.75
CA SER A 72 3.69 8.86 -33.39
C SER A 72 3.81 10.20 -32.63
N ILE A 73 4.56 11.17 -33.15
CA ILE A 73 4.72 12.49 -32.54
C ILE A 73 3.63 13.41 -33.12
N ARG A 74 2.54 13.56 -32.37
CA ARG A 74 1.48 14.49 -32.77
C ARG A 74 1.91 15.93 -32.51
N LYS A 75 1.53 16.82 -33.43
CA LYS A 75 1.78 18.27 -33.37
C LYS A 75 0.52 19.09 -33.04
N ASP A 76 -0.61 18.44 -32.77
CA ASP A 76 -1.85 19.13 -32.41
C ASP A 76 -1.78 19.76 -31.01
N ALA A 77 -2.67 20.73 -30.76
CA ALA A 77 -2.75 21.48 -29.51
C ALA A 77 -2.98 20.59 -28.26
N LYS A 78 -3.68 19.45 -28.42
CA LYS A 78 -3.95 18.49 -27.34
C LYS A 78 -2.84 17.45 -27.18
N ALA A 79 -1.79 17.50 -28.01
CA ALA A 79 -0.64 16.62 -27.86
C ALA A 79 0.16 17.01 -26.62
N ARG A 80 0.71 16.01 -25.93
CA ARG A 80 1.62 16.23 -24.81
C ARG A 80 2.97 16.72 -25.34
N ALA A 81 3.45 17.83 -24.79
CA ALA A 81 4.78 18.38 -25.02
C ALA A 81 5.79 17.78 -24.05
N ALA A 82 5.48 17.74 -22.76
CA ALA A 82 6.35 17.25 -21.71
C ALA A 82 5.57 16.70 -20.51
N LEU A 83 6.27 15.94 -19.67
CA LEU A 83 5.86 15.59 -18.31
C LEU A 83 6.76 16.38 -17.34
N ASP A 84 6.17 17.20 -16.48
CA ASP A 84 6.92 17.93 -15.45
C ASP A 84 6.95 17.07 -14.17
N LEU A 85 8.16 16.77 -13.70
CA LEU A 85 8.43 16.18 -12.40
C LEU A 85 9.05 17.25 -11.50
N THR A 86 8.29 17.74 -10.53
CA THR A 86 8.75 18.79 -9.62
C THR A 86 9.30 18.19 -8.34
N PHE A 87 10.59 18.40 -8.08
CA PHE A 87 11.31 17.95 -6.89
C PHE A 87 11.37 19.08 -5.87
N GLY A 88 10.58 18.99 -4.81
CA GLY A 88 10.63 19.94 -3.69
C GLY A 88 11.63 19.51 -2.62
N ALA A 89 12.54 20.41 -2.23
CA ALA A 89 13.41 20.24 -1.08
C ALA A 89 12.60 20.36 0.23
N PRO A 90 12.98 19.65 1.31
CA PRO A 90 12.42 19.87 2.64
C PRO A 90 12.54 21.32 3.10
N LYS A 91 11.64 21.73 4.01
CA LYS A 91 11.48 23.15 4.31
C LYS A 91 12.67 23.68 5.10
N SER A 92 13.19 22.93 6.07
CA SER A 92 14.39 23.35 6.82
C SER A 92 15.63 23.51 5.91
N ILE A 93 15.81 22.61 4.93
CA ILE A 93 16.89 22.69 3.94
C ILE A 93 16.73 23.95 3.09
N THR A 94 15.50 24.22 2.64
CA THR A 94 15.17 25.46 1.94
C THR A 94 15.54 26.70 2.77
N LEU A 95 15.16 26.74 4.05
CA LEU A 95 15.40 27.90 4.91
C LEU A 95 16.90 28.13 5.13
N GLN A 96 17.66 27.07 5.43
CA GLN A 96 19.12 27.18 5.60
C GLN A 96 19.82 27.58 4.29
N ALA A 97 19.37 27.03 3.15
CA ALA A 97 19.93 27.37 1.84
C ALA A 97 19.65 28.83 1.45
N LEU A 98 18.37 29.25 1.47
CA LEU A 98 17.93 30.52 0.89
C LEU A 98 18.00 31.71 1.86
N ILE A 99 17.74 31.49 3.15
CA ILE A 99 17.79 32.56 4.18
C ILE A 99 19.18 32.57 4.81
N GLY A 100 19.69 31.39 5.18
CA GLY A 100 21.04 31.22 5.73
C GLY A 100 22.17 31.38 4.72
N GLY A 101 21.86 31.46 3.42
CA GLY A 101 22.84 31.72 2.35
C GLY A 101 23.89 30.61 2.19
N ASP A 102 23.52 29.36 2.46
CA ASP A 102 24.41 28.21 2.23
C ASP A 102 24.11 27.54 0.87
N GLU A 103 24.80 28.01 -0.17
CA GLU A 103 24.68 27.53 -1.55
C GLU A 103 25.01 26.04 -1.70
N ARG A 104 25.81 25.46 -0.78
CA ARG A 104 26.18 24.05 -0.83
C ARG A 104 24.96 23.14 -0.69
N LEU A 105 23.95 23.56 0.08
CA LEU A 105 22.68 22.85 0.21
C LEU A 105 21.83 22.90 -1.07
N ILE A 106 21.94 23.97 -1.86
CA ILE A 106 21.31 24.07 -3.18
C ILE A 106 21.95 23.06 -4.13
N HIS A 107 23.28 23.03 -4.20
CA HIS A 107 24.00 22.05 -5.00
C HIS A 107 23.74 20.60 -4.57
N ALA A 108 23.68 20.33 -3.25
CA ALA A 108 23.32 19.03 -2.70
C ALA A 108 21.94 18.57 -3.19
N ASN A 109 20.97 19.49 -3.26
CA ASN A 109 19.65 19.23 -3.82
C ASN A 109 19.69 18.92 -5.31
N ASP A 110 20.40 19.71 -6.13
CA ASP A 110 20.46 19.47 -7.57
C ASP A 110 21.19 18.18 -7.93
N GLN A 111 22.22 17.81 -7.16
CA GLN A 111 22.89 16.52 -7.28
C GLN A 111 21.91 15.36 -7.00
N ALA A 112 21.10 15.48 -5.96
CA ALA A 112 20.08 14.47 -5.63
C ALA A 112 19.01 14.36 -6.74
N VAL A 113 18.55 15.50 -7.30
CA VAL A 113 17.61 15.51 -8.44
C VAL A 113 18.26 14.84 -9.66
N THR A 114 19.53 15.15 -9.94
CA THR A 114 20.28 14.59 -11.07
C THR A 114 20.41 13.07 -10.95
N ALA A 115 20.77 12.56 -9.77
CA ALA A 115 20.89 11.13 -9.50
C ALA A 115 19.56 10.38 -9.66
N ALA A 116 18.47 10.94 -9.13
CA ALA A 116 17.13 10.36 -9.27
C ALA A 116 16.69 10.31 -10.75
N LEU A 117 16.94 11.36 -11.52
CA LEU A 117 16.62 11.43 -12.95
C LEU A 117 17.51 10.51 -13.80
N ALA A 118 18.75 10.24 -13.41
CA ALA A 118 19.60 9.26 -14.07
C ALA A 118 19.02 7.84 -13.95
N TYR A 119 18.48 7.49 -12.78
CA TYR A 119 17.78 6.21 -12.59
C TYR A 119 16.53 6.13 -13.48
N VAL A 120 15.75 7.21 -13.56
CA VAL A 120 14.59 7.32 -14.47
C VAL A 120 15.02 7.06 -15.91
N GLU A 121 16.05 7.74 -16.40
CA GLU A 121 16.54 7.57 -17.77
C GLU A 121 16.97 6.12 -18.07
N GLN A 122 17.70 5.49 -17.15
CA GLN A 122 18.19 4.12 -17.31
C GLN A 122 17.07 3.06 -17.32
N HIS A 123 15.95 3.30 -16.63
CA HIS A 123 14.93 2.27 -16.38
C HIS A 123 13.53 2.58 -16.97
N LEU A 124 13.25 3.78 -17.48
CA LEU A 124 11.90 4.22 -17.91
C LEU A 124 11.75 4.58 -19.38
N THR A 125 12.83 4.52 -20.14
CA THR A 125 12.88 5.04 -21.48
C THR A 125 12.22 4.05 -22.41
N MET A 126 10.96 4.33 -22.75
CA MET A 126 10.17 3.53 -23.67
C MET A 126 9.60 4.39 -24.81
N GLY A 127 9.96 4.07 -26.04
CA GLY A 127 9.52 4.76 -27.25
C GLY A 127 8.28 4.14 -27.88
N ARG A 128 7.29 4.94 -28.30
CA ARG A 128 6.05 4.51 -28.98
C ARG A 128 6.11 4.69 -30.49
N HIS A 129 5.88 3.65 -31.27
CA HIS A 129 5.71 3.78 -32.72
C HIS A 129 4.48 3.05 -33.23
N LYS A 130 4.07 3.32 -34.47
CA LYS A 130 3.01 2.58 -35.16
C LYS A 130 3.62 1.78 -36.30
N GLU A 131 3.37 0.48 -36.31
CA GLU A 131 3.76 -0.42 -37.39
C GLU A 131 2.51 -1.18 -37.84
N ASN A 132 2.18 -1.09 -39.14
CA ASN A 132 0.98 -1.71 -39.74
C ASN A 132 -0.33 -1.38 -38.99
N GLY A 133 -0.49 -0.14 -38.53
CA GLY A 133 -1.68 0.33 -37.82
C GLY A 133 -1.74 -0.03 -36.33
N LYS A 134 -0.84 -0.88 -35.82
CA LYS A 134 -0.77 -1.27 -34.40
C LYS A 134 0.27 -0.41 -33.66
N SER A 135 -0.05 0.03 -32.44
CA SER A 135 0.89 0.78 -31.58
C SER A 135 1.87 -0.19 -30.91
N ARG A 136 3.16 0.13 -30.94
CA ARG A 136 4.27 -0.66 -30.38
C ARG A 136 5.08 0.18 -29.39
N VAL A 137 5.79 -0.48 -28.49
CA VAL A 137 6.62 0.14 -27.45
C VAL A 137 7.93 -0.63 -27.33
N GLU A 138 9.06 0.06 -27.24
CA GLU A 138 10.39 -0.55 -27.03
C GLU A 138 11.21 0.26 -26.02
N GLN A 139 12.21 -0.35 -25.37
CA GLN A 139 13.12 0.39 -24.48
C GLN A 139 14.16 1.17 -25.28
N THR A 140 14.40 2.42 -24.91
CA THR A 140 15.22 3.38 -25.67
C THR A 140 16.48 3.84 -24.92
N GLY A 141 16.51 3.77 -23.59
CA GLY A 141 17.68 4.12 -22.78
C GLY A 141 18.03 5.62 -22.67
N ASN A 142 17.23 6.53 -23.26
CA ASN A 142 17.57 7.96 -23.31
C ASN A 142 16.37 8.91 -23.11
N LEU A 143 16.59 10.03 -22.40
CA LEU A 143 15.62 11.11 -22.19
C LEU A 143 16.20 12.48 -22.58
N ILE A 144 15.29 13.41 -22.82
CA ILE A 144 15.60 14.84 -22.92
C ILE A 144 14.92 15.52 -21.74
N ILE A 145 15.73 16.03 -20.80
CA ILE A 145 15.23 16.60 -19.56
C ILE A 145 15.70 18.05 -19.45
N ALA A 146 14.75 18.97 -19.32
CA ALA A 146 15.02 20.37 -19.01
C ALA A 146 14.76 20.61 -17.52
N LYS A 147 15.79 21.01 -16.76
CA LYS A 147 15.68 21.30 -15.32
C LYS A 147 15.65 22.80 -15.08
N PHE A 148 14.69 23.27 -14.30
CA PHE A 148 14.58 24.68 -13.88
C PHE A 148 14.48 24.75 -12.36
N ARG A 149 15.40 25.47 -11.71
CA ARG A 149 15.38 25.71 -10.26
C ARG A 149 14.58 26.97 -9.94
N HIS A 150 13.71 26.86 -8.95
CA HIS A 150 12.89 27.96 -8.41
C HIS A 150 13.07 28.02 -6.88
N GLU A 151 12.92 29.22 -6.31
CA GLU A 151 13.23 29.50 -4.91
C GLU A 151 12.02 29.98 -4.10
N THR A 152 10.89 30.24 -4.76
CA THR A 152 9.69 30.80 -4.13
C THR A 152 8.52 29.82 -4.17
N ALA A 153 7.76 29.77 -3.08
CA ALA A 153 6.42 29.21 -3.09
C ALA A 153 5.47 30.14 -3.83
N ARG A 154 4.26 29.66 -4.13
CA ARG A 154 3.22 30.53 -4.68
C ARG A 154 2.75 31.54 -3.61
N PRO A 155 2.55 32.82 -3.96
CA PRO A 155 2.08 33.84 -3.01
C PRO A 155 0.71 33.50 -2.40
N THR A 156 0.46 34.06 -1.22
CA THR A 156 -0.83 34.05 -0.51
C THR A 156 -1.37 35.46 -0.39
N GLU A 157 -2.68 35.60 -0.19
CA GLU A 157 -3.35 36.90 -0.01
C GLU A 157 -2.64 37.76 1.07
N ASP A 158 -2.31 39.00 0.71
CA ASP A 158 -1.67 40.01 1.57
C ASP A 158 -0.34 39.62 2.23
N ALA A 159 0.38 38.62 1.69
CA ALA A 159 1.69 38.21 2.20
C ALA A 159 2.69 37.89 1.09
N ALA A 160 3.95 38.27 1.33
CA ALA A 160 5.06 37.93 0.46
C ALA A 160 5.21 36.40 0.30
N PRO A 161 5.61 35.89 -0.89
CA PRO A 161 5.84 34.47 -1.12
C PRO A 161 6.76 33.84 -0.07
N ASP A 162 6.43 32.64 0.42
CA ASP A 162 7.33 31.88 1.31
C ASP A 162 8.52 31.30 0.52
N PRO A 163 9.68 31.06 1.14
CA PRO A 163 10.83 30.44 0.48
C PRO A 163 10.56 28.95 0.19
N HIS A 164 10.79 28.47 -1.02
CA HIS A 164 10.62 27.05 -1.39
C HIS A 164 11.58 26.65 -2.51
N LEU A 165 12.66 25.94 -2.15
CA LEU A 165 13.61 25.43 -3.12
C LEU A 165 13.01 24.21 -3.83
N HIS A 166 12.83 24.29 -5.14
CA HIS A 166 12.33 23.18 -5.94
C HIS A 166 12.87 23.20 -7.37
N VAL A 167 12.92 22.02 -7.99
CA VAL A 167 13.39 21.84 -9.37
C VAL A 167 12.27 21.25 -10.22
N HIS A 168 11.88 21.95 -11.28
CA HIS A 168 11.01 21.42 -12.33
C HIS A 168 11.85 20.66 -13.35
N ALA A 169 11.68 19.34 -13.43
CA ALA A 169 12.32 18.50 -14.43
C ALA A 169 11.31 18.12 -15.52
N LEU A 170 11.37 18.81 -16.65
CA LEU A 170 10.49 18.57 -17.79
C LEU A 170 11.09 17.49 -18.68
N LEU A 171 10.50 16.30 -18.61
CA LEU A 171 10.77 15.18 -19.51
C LEU A 171 10.04 15.45 -20.83
N MET A 172 10.79 15.82 -21.86
CA MET A 172 10.23 16.04 -23.18
C MET A 172 9.61 14.76 -23.73
N ASN A 173 8.52 14.89 -24.47
CA ASN A 173 7.80 13.76 -25.04
C ASN A 173 8.50 13.19 -26.29
N LEU A 174 9.78 12.86 -26.16
CA LEU A 174 10.65 12.44 -27.25
C LEU A 174 11.80 11.56 -26.72
N THR A 175 12.06 10.45 -27.40
CA THR A 175 13.18 9.53 -27.11
C THR A 175 13.63 8.84 -28.41
N GLN A 176 14.90 8.47 -28.49
CA GLN A 176 15.50 7.87 -29.68
C GLN A 176 15.58 6.35 -29.56
N ARG A 177 15.16 5.66 -30.61
CA ARG A 177 15.20 4.20 -30.76
C ARG A 177 16.60 3.72 -31.13
N ALA A 178 16.80 2.40 -31.06
CA ALA A 178 18.05 1.77 -31.50
C ALA A 178 18.30 1.91 -33.02
N ASP A 179 17.24 2.13 -33.82
CA ASP A 179 17.30 2.38 -35.26
C ASP A 179 17.44 3.88 -35.60
N ASP A 180 17.90 4.68 -34.63
CA ASP A 180 18.06 6.13 -34.68
C ASP A 180 16.78 6.96 -34.90
N ASN A 181 15.60 6.34 -35.03
CA ASN A 181 14.34 7.06 -35.18
C ASN A 181 13.85 7.66 -33.86
N TRP A 182 13.27 8.85 -33.94
CA TRP A 182 12.73 9.56 -32.79
C TRP A 182 11.23 9.35 -32.64
N VAL A 183 10.80 9.02 -31.43
CA VAL A 183 9.42 8.62 -31.12
C VAL A 183 8.91 9.22 -29.80
N SER A 184 7.59 9.20 -29.62
CA SER A 184 6.97 9.72 -28.39
C SER A 184 7.20 8.79 -27.18
N LEU A 185 7.37 9.38 -26.00
CA LEU A 185 7.62 8.67 -24.76
C LEU A 185 6.37 7.95 -24.24
N SER A 186 6.50 6.74 -23.71
CA SER A 186 5.42 6.05 -23.00
C SER A 186 5.31 6.49 -21.55
N ASN A 187 4.09 6.69 -21.05
CA ASN A 187 3.85 7.17 -19.68
C ASN A 187 3.74 6.07 -18.63
N GLU A 188 3.32 4.87 -19.04
CA GLU A 188 2.85 3.85 -18.10
C GLU A 188 3.96 3.37 -17.16
N ALA A 189 5.18 3.24 -17.66
CA ALA A 189 6.34 2.88 -16.86
C ALA A 189 6.71 3.98 -15.86
N ILE A 190 6.69 5.26 -16.28
CA ILE A 190 7.16 6.39 -15.48
C ILE A 190 6.40 6.47 -14.16
N PHE A 191 5.07 6.34 -14.21
CA PHE A 191 4.23 6.38 -13.00
C PHE A 191 4.45 5.19 -12.06
N LYS A 192 4.84 4.02 -12.57
CA LYS A 192 5.16 2.85 -11.73
C LYS A 192 6.45 3.07 -10.93
N LEU A 193 7.44 3.79 -11.47
CA LEU A 193 8.73 4.02 -10.79
C LEU A 193 8.84 5.35 -10.04
N LEU A 194 7.83 6.24 -10.09
CA LEU A 194 7.87 7.50 -9.32
C LEU A 194 8.13 7.29 -7.83
N ARG A 195 7.59 6.22 -7.23
CA ARG A 195 7.82 5.90 -5.81
C ARG A 195 9.29 5.59 -5.54
N VAL A 196 9.90 4.76 -6.39
CA VAL A 196 11.33 4.41 -6.28
C VAL A 196 12.18 5.66 -6.49
N THR A 197 11.83 6.47 -7.51
CA THR A 197 12.52 7.72 -7.85
C THR A 197 12.50 8.71 -6.68
N ASP A 198 11.35 8.88 -6.02
CA ASP A 198 11.24 9.75 -4.83
C ASP A 198 12.10 9.22 -3.67
N SER A 199 12.15 7.91 -3.48
CA SER A 199 12.99 7.30 -2.44
C SER A 199 14.49 7.51 -2.72
N ILE A 200 14.92 7.37 -3.97
CA ILE A 200 16.30 7.67 -4.40
C ILE A 200 16.62 9.14 -4.15
N TYR A 201 15.76 10.05 -4.61
CA TYR A 201 15.96 11.48 -4.40
C TYR A 201 16.11 11.84 -2.92
N GLN A 202 15.23 11.31 -2.04
CA GLN A 202 15.33 11.54 -0.60
C GLN A 202 16.62 10.97 0.01
N ALA A 203 17.02 9.76 -0.38
CA ALA A 203 18.23 9.11 0.12
C ALA A 203 19.50 9.85 -0.32
N GLU A 204 19.59 10.24 -1.59
CA GLU A 204 20.71 11.02 -2.12
C GLU A 204 20.77 12.42 -1.51
N LEU A 205 19.63 13.08 -1.32
CA LEU A 205 19.58 14.37 -0.62
C LEU A 205 20.09 14.25 0.81
N GLU A 206 19.64 13.23 1.55
CA GLU A 206 20.12 12.98 2.92
C GLU A 206 21.62 12.72 2.95
N ARG A 207 22.15 11.91 2.03
CA ARG A 207 23.59 11.64 1.90
C ARG A 207 24.36 12.94 1.68
N ASN A 208 23.92 13.75 0.72
CA ASN A 208 24.60 15.00 0.36
C ASN A 208 24.57 16.01 1.53
N VAL A 209 23.43 16.16 2.20
CA VAL A 209 23.30 17.05 3.37
C VAL A 209 24.17 16.59 4.54
N ARG A 210 24.22 15.28 4.81
CA ARG A 210 25.11 14.72 5.85
C ARG A 210 26.58 14.90 5.52
N ALA A 211 26.95 14.74 4.24
CA ALA A 211 28.33 14.96 3.78
C ALA A 211 28.78 16.41 3.98
N LEU A 212 27.85 17.37 3.97
CA LEU A 212 28.11 18.77 4.32
C LEU A 212 28.25 19.02 5.84
N GLY A 213 28.09 18.00 6.69
CA GLY A 213 28.22 18.12 8.15
C GLY A 213 26.92 18.42 8.90
N TYR A 214 25.78 18.49 8.21
CA TYR A 214 24.50 18.77 8.86
C TYR A 214 23.90 17.54 9.55
N ALA A 215 23.46 17.73 10.80
CA ALA A 215 22.61 16.76 11.49
C ALA A 215 21.17 16.82 10.95
N VAL A 216 20.56 15.66 10.71
CA VAL A 216 19.19 15.55 10.20
C VAL A 216 18.29 14.79 11.18
N ARG A 217 17.03 15.22 11.26
CA ARG A 217 15.92 14.48 11.86
C ARG A 217 15.04 13.88 10.77
N HIS A 218 14.43 12.73 11.05
CA HIS A 218 13.44 12.14 10.14
C HIS A 218 12.03 12.55 10.57
N GLU A 219 11.26 13.05 9.62
CA GLU A 219 9.81 13.18 9.72
C GLU A 219 9.16 12.19 8.75
N LYS A 220 7.89 11.82 8.97
CA LYS A 220 7.18 10.68 8.35
C LYS A 220 7.70 10.22 6.96
N ASN A 221 7.85 11.15 6.01
CA ASN A 221 8.24 10.87 4.62
C ASN A 221 9.51 11.59 4.11
N HIS A 222 10.22 12.36 4.94
CA HIS A 222 11.37 13.16 4.50
C HIS A 222 12.30 13.49 5.67
N ILE A 223 13.44 14.10 5.38
CA ILE A 223 14.35 14.62 6.40
C ILE A 223 14.13 16.12 6.63
N GLU A 224 14.42 16.59 7.83
CA GLU A 224 14.56 18.01 8.16
C GLU A 224 15.89 18.21 8.92
N LEU A 225 16.49 19.39 8.85
CA LEU A 225 17.70 19.75 9.60
C LEU A 225 17.39 19.79 11.09
N ALA A 226 18.23 19.16 11.90
CA ALA A 226 17.95 18.95 13.32
C ALA A 226 17.82 20.27 14.12
N HIS A 227 18.53 21.32 13.72
CA HIS A 227 18.55 22.62 14.42
C HIS A 227 17.38 23.54 14.08
N ILE A 228 16.60 23.25 13.04
CA ILE A 228 15.43 24.07 12.65
C ILE A 228 14.17 23.42 13.19
N THR A 229 13.49 24.03 14.16
CA THR A 229 12.34 23.41 14.84
C THR A 229 11.10 23.30 13.94
N ARG A 230 10.11 22.52 14.39
CA ARG A 230 8.84 22.37 13.66
C ARG A 230 8.05 23.68 13.62
N GLU A 231 8.04 24.44 14.72
CA GLU A 231 7.36 25.73 14.81
C GLU A 231 7.97 26.74 13.82
N GLN A 232 9.30 26.72 13.65
CA GLN A 232 10.00 27.56 12.67
C GLN A 232 9.64 27.17 11.22
N ILE A 233 9.53 25.86 10.93
CA ILE A 233 9.05 25.36 9.63
C ILE A 233 7.62 25.83 9.37
N GLU A 234 6.74 25.69 10.36
CA GLU A 234 5.32 26.06 10.26
C GLU A 234 5.15 27.58 10.06
N PHE A 235 5.98 28.40 10.72
CA PHE A 235 5.99 29.86 10.54
C PHE A 235 6.28 30.28 9.10
N PHE A 236 7.28 29.66 8.46
CA PHE A 236 7.59 29.90 7.04
C PHE A 236 6.73 29.09 6.08
N SER A 237 5.68 28.45 6.58
CA SER A 237 4.71 27.73 5.80
C SER A 237 3.35 28.41 5.92
N LYS A 238 3.30 29.74 5.78
CA LYS A 238 2.13 30.60 5.97
C LYS A 238 0.95 30.15 5.14
N ARG A 239 1.20 29.70 3.91
CA ARG A 239 0.17 29.08 3.07
C ARG A 239 -0.41 27.81 3.69
N SER A 240 0.45 26.92 4.16
CA SER A 240 0.05 25.69 4.85
C SER A 240 -0.67 26.00 6.16
N ALA A 241 -0.25 27.02 6.89
CA ALA A 241 -0.86 27.49 8.12
C ALA A 241 -2.24 28.12 7.87
N GLY A 242 -2.39 28.99 6.87
CA GLY A 242 -3.67 29.57 6.43
C GLY A 242 -4.65 28.50 5.98
N ILE A 243 -4.18 27.53 5.18
CA ILE A 243 -4.96 26.34 4.82
C ILE A 243 -5.38 25.57 6.07
N THR A 244 -4.48 25.36 7.02
CA THR A 244 -4.79 24.62 8.26
C THR A 244 -5.76 25.38 9.15
N ALA A 245 -5.59 26.70 9.28
CA ALA A 245 -6.46 27.57 10.07
C ALA A 245 -7.86 27.64 9.47
N GLU A 246 -7.99 27.76 8.15
CA GLU A 246 -9.29 27.76 7.49
C GLU A 246 -9.96 26.39 7.52
N LEU A 247 -9.18 25.29 7.46
CA LEU A 247 -9.69 23.95 7.69
C LEU A 247 -10.21 23.79 9.13
N THR A 248 -9.45 24.24 10.13
CA THR A 248 -9.83 24.21 11.54
C THR A 248 -11.04 25.10 11.82
N ALA A 249 -11.12 26.30 11.23
CA ALA A 249 -12.27 27.19 11.31
C ALA A 249 -13.53 26.57 10.69
N ARG A 250 -13.37 25.69 9.71
CA ARG A 250 -14.42 24.86 9.12
C ARG A 250 -14.59 23.51 9.85
N GLY A 251 -14.12 23.41 11.10
CA GLY A 251 -14.33 22.26 11.99
C GLY A 251 -13.56 20.99 11.62
N THR A 252 -12.53 21.07 10.77
CA THR A 252 -11.83 19.88 10.27
C THR A 252 -10.31 20.01 10.34
N ALA A 253 -9.61 19.07 10.99
CA ALA A 253 -8.14 19.03 10.98
C ALA A 253 -7.58 18.73 9.58
N ARG A 254 -6.40 19.27 9.24
CA ARG A 254 -5.76 19.13 7.90
C ARG A 254 -5.62 17.69 7.43
N ASP A 255 -5.27 16.79 8.32
CA ASP A 255 -5.08 15.36 8.02
C ASP A 255 -6.41 14.66 7.71
N ASN A 256 -7.52 15.20 8.22
CA ASN A 256 -8.87 14.66 8.13
C ASN A 256 -9.78 15.41 7.15
N ALA A 257 -9.26 16.48 6.55
CA ALA A 257 -9.96 17.36 5.64
C ALA A 257 -10.18 16.70 4.26
N PRO A 258 -11.39 16.79 3.69
CA PRO A 258 -11.62 16.41 2.30
C PRO A 258 -10.60 17.10 1.40
N HIS A 259 -9.99 16.35 0.48
CA HIS A 259 -8.96 16.95 -0.39
C HIS A 259 -9.54 18.09 -1.24
N ALA A 260 -10.81 18.03 -1.60
CA ALA A 260 -11.51 19.10 -2.28
C ALA A 260 -11.71 20.35 -1.42
N LEU A 261 -11.96 20.19 -0.11
CA LEU A 261 -11.97 21.31 0.84
C LEU A 261 -10.56 21.90 0.99
N ARG A 262 -9.55 21.04 1.17
CA ARG A 262 -8.14 21.46 1.15
C ARG A 262 -7.79 22.19 -0.14
N GLN A 263 -8.26 21.70 -1.28
CA GLN A 263 -7.97 22.31 -2.57
C GLN A 263 -8.78 23.59 -2.81
N GLY A 264 -10.03 23.65 -2.36
CA GLY A 264 -10.91 24.81 -2.44
C GLY A 264 -10.36 25.98 -1.62
N ILE A 265 -9.84 25.69 -0.43
CA ILE A 265 -9.07 26.65 0.38
C ILE A 265 -7.74 27.00 -0.31
N ASN A 266 -7.02 26.01 -0.85
CA ASN A 266 -5.83 26.24 -1.67
C ASN A 266 -6.07 27.01 -2.97
N LEU A 267 -7.31 27.08 -3.47
CA LEU A 267 -7.77 27.75 -4.69
C LEU A 267 -8.30 29.15 -4.35
N ALA A 268 -9.02 29.28 -3.24
CA ALA A 268 -9.53 30.54 -2.72
C ALA A 268 -8.41 31.46 -2.25
N HIS A 269 -7.36 30.91 -1.63
CA HIS A 269 -6.13 31.65 -1.35
C HIS A 269 -5.26 31.92 -2.60
N ARG A 270 -5.77 31.71 -3.84
CA ARG A 270 -5.04 32.04 -5.07
C ARG A 270 -5.48 33.37 -5.64
N GLN A 271 -4.52 34.25 -5.84
CA GLN A 271 -4.62 35.35 -6.80
C GLN A 271 -3.46 35.28 -7.81
N GLU A 272 -3.64 35.92 -8.96
CA GLU A 272 -2.54 36.25 -9.87
C GLU A 272 -1.51 37.15 -9.15
N LYS A 273 -0.23 37.09 -9.52
CA LYS A 273 0.85 37.86 -8.89
C LYS A 273 0.57 39.37 -9.03
N THR A 274 -0.09 40.00 -8.05
CA THR A 274 -0.42 41.43 -8.08
C THR A 274 0.70 42.31 -7.52
N GLN A 275 1.64 41.75 -6.75
CA GLN A 275 2.81 42.47 -6.22
C GLN A 275 4.11 41.91 -6.80
N VAL A 276 4.81 42.75 -7.56
CA VAL A 276 6.15 42.49 -8.07
C VAL A 276 7.15 42.93 -7.00
N PHE A 277 7.45 42.06 -6.04
CA PHE A 277 8.63 42.26 -5.19
C PHE A 277 9.88 41.94 -6.02
N SER A 278 10.93 42.75 -5.88
CA SER A 278 12.25 42.34 -6.37
C SER A 278 12.78 41.18 -5.52
N ARG A 279 13.63 40.33 -6.11
CA ARG A 279 14.22 39.18 -5.40
C ARG A 279 15.00 39.61 -4.15
N ALA A 280 15.73 40.72 -4.22
CA ALA A 280 16.48 41.26 -3.10
C ALA A 280 15.59 41.68 -1.93
N GLU A 281 14.46 42.34 -2.20
CA GLU A 281 13.46 42.71 -1.19
C GLU A 281 12.84 41.48 -0.54
N LEU A 282 12.55 40.43 -1.34
CA LEU A 282 11.96 39.20 -0.84
C LEU A 282 12.91 38.45 0.12
N HIS A 283 14.19 38.30 -0.26
CA HIS A 283 15.21 37.71 0.62
C HIS A 283 15.43 38.53 1.89
N GLN A 284 15.41 39.87 1.79
CA GLN A 284 15.51 40.74 2.94
C GLN A 284 14.35 40.51 3.91
N GLN A 285 13.10 40.50 3.42
CA GLN A 285 11.92 40.21 4.25
C GLN A 285 12.00 38.83 4.92
N TRP A 286 12.50 37.81 4.22
CA TRP A 286 12.67 36.49 4.83
C TRP A 286 13.70 36.49 5.95
N ARG A 287 14.83 37.19 5.79
CA ARG A 287 15.86 37.33 6.85
C ARG A 287 15.31 38.07 8.06
N GLU A 288 14.59 39.18 7.86
CA GLU A 288 13.94 39.94 8.93
C GLU A 288 12.89 39.10 9.68
N ALA A 289 12.07 38.35 8.95
CA ALA A 289 11.10 37.44 9.54
C ALA A 289 11.77 36.30 10.34
N ALA A 290 12.88 35.76 9.85
CA ALA A 290 13.62 34.70 10.54
C ALA A 290 14.30 35.20 11.81
N ALA A 291 14.83 36.42 11.79
CA ALA A 291 15.41 37.08 12.97
C ALA A 291 14.35 37.33 14.06
N THR A 292 13.11 37.67 13.67
CA THR A 292 11.99 37.93 14.59
C THR A 292 11.63 36.70 15.44
N ILE A 293 11.75 35.50 14.87
CA ILE A 293 11.49 34.23 15.58
C ILE A 293 12.78 33.57 16.11
N GLY A 294 13.90 34.29 16.10
CA GLY A 294 15.17 33.86 16.69
C GLY A 294 15.86 32.69 15.97
N MET A 295 15.69 32.54 14.65
CA MET A 295 16.41 31.51 13.89
C MET A 295 17.91 31.82 13.80
N GLN A 296 18.75 30.80 13.99
CA GLN A 296 20.20 30.90 13.90
C GLN A 296 20.73 30.01 12.77
N PHE A 297 21.15 30.62 11.66
CA PHE A 297 21.66 29.89 10.48
C PHE A 297 23.19 29.82 10.42
N ASP A 298 23.88 30.89 10.83
CA ASP A 298 25.35 31.00 10.71
C ASP A 298 26.09 30.04 11.64
N GLN A 299 25.61 29.90 12.87
CA GLN A 299 26.19 28.97 13.85
C GLN A 299 26.11 27.52 13.33
N ALA A 300 24.94 27.12 12.82
CA ALA A 300 24.75 25.79 12.26
C ALA A 300 25.62 25.54 11.02
N ARG A 301 25.82 26.56 10.17
CA ARG A 301 26.72 26.49 9.02
C ARG A 301 28.18 26.30 9.46
N HIS A 302 28.66 27.11 10.41
CA HIS A 302 30.02 26.97 10.94
C HIS A 302 30.24 25.62 11.63
N ASP A 303 29.24 25.13 12.36
CA ASP A 303 29.32 23.83 13.01
C ASP A 303 29.37 22.70 11.97
N ALA A 304 28.56 22.77 10.90
CA ALA A 304 28.61 21.82 9.80
C ALA A 304 29.96 21.85 9.05
N GLU A 305 30.54 23.04 8.82
CA GLU A 305 31.87 23.21 8.23
C GLU A 305 32.98 22.60 9.10
N ARG A 306 32.88 22.70 10.43
CA ARG A 306 33.83 22.09 11.37
C ARG A 306 33.62 20.58 11.55
N GLN A 307 32.37 20.12 11.43
CA GLN A 307 31.96 18.73 11.62
C GLN A 307 32.01 17.91 10.32
N ALA A 308 32.54 18.44 9.22
CA ALA A 308 32.77 17.70 7.98
C ALA A 308 33.42 16.34 8.33
N PRO A 309 32.70 15.23 8.16
CA PRO A 309 32.95 14.06 8.99
C PRO A 309 34.28 13.38 8.64
N GLU A 310 35.12 13.10 9.64
CA GLU A 310 35.93 11.88 9.64
C GLU A 310 34.93 10.71 9.66
N ALA A 311 34.48 10.29 8.49
CA ALA A 311 33.49 9.24 8.36
C ALA A 311 34.04 7.96 9.00
N ARG A 312 33.47 7.54 10.13
CA ARG A 312 33.50 6.12 10.49
C ARG A 312 32.77 5.39 9.37
N GLU A 313 33.55 4.82 8.44
CA GLU A 313 33.04 4.01 7.33
C GLU A 313 32.35 2.76 7.89
N ILE A 314 31.06 2.89 8.21
CA ILE A 314 30.19 1.72 8.20
C ILE A 314 30.11 1.32 6.72
N SER A 315 30.58 0.11 6.40
CA SER A 315 30.55 -0.41 5.04
C SER A 315 29.16 -0.20 4.42
N ALA A 316 29.12 0.54 3.30
CA ALA A 316 27.88 0.81 2.57
C ALA A 316 27.15 -0.48 2.16
N ASP A 317 27.90 -1.57 1.97
CA ASP A 317 27.39 -2.90 1.65
C ASP A 317 26.65 -3.52 2.84
N LEU A 318 27.19 -3.39 4.06
CA LEU A 318 26.53 -3.90 5.26
C LEU A 318 25.20 -3.18 5.51
N VAL A 319 25.15 -1.87 5.28
CA VAL A 319 23.92 -1.07 5.37
C VAL A 319 22.92 -1.50 4.29
N ALA A 320 23.39 -1.73 3.05
CA ALA A 320 22.55 -2.20 1.96
C ALA A 320 21.93 -3.56 2.28
N GLN A 321 22.72 -4.50 2.79
CA GLN A 321 22.24 -5.82 3.22
C GLN A 321 21.21 -5.72 4.34
N ALA A 322 21.50 -4.94 5.41
CA ALA A 322 20.58 -4.76 6.53
C ALA A 322 19.25 -4.10 6.10
N SER A 323 19.34 -3.15 5.16
CA SER A 323 18.18 -2.43 4.63
C SER A 323 17.34 -3.29 3.70
N LEU A 324 17.98 -4.15 2.90
CA LEU A 324 17.31 -5.18 2.11
C LEU A 324 16.61 -6.21 3.02
N ASP A 325 17.28 -6.70 4.06
CA ASP A 325 16.69 -7.65 5.00
C ASP A 325 15.47 -7.06 5.72
N TRP A 326 15.55 -5.78 6.11
CA TRP A 326 14.41 -5.07 6.67
C TRP A 326 13.26 -4.94 5.65
N ALA A 327 13.56 -4.55 4.42
CA ALA A 327 12.56 -4.41 3.35
C ALA A 327 11.86 -5.74 3.04
N ILE A 328 12.63 -6.84 2.98
CA ILE A 328 12.09 -8.20 2.83
C ILE A 328 11.16 -8.52 4.00
N GLN A 329 11.57 -8.27 5.24
CA GLN A 329 10.72 -8.53 6.42
C GLN A 329 9.44 -7.68 6.40
N HIS A 330 9.53 -6.41 6.02
CA HIS A 330 8.40 -5.49 5.91
C HIS A 330 7.38 -5.98 4.88
N LEU A 331 7.82 -6.29 3.66
CA LEU A 331 6.94 -6.70 2.57
C LEU A 331 6.40 -8.13 2.77
N ALA A 332 7.24 -9.05 3.25
CA ALA A 332 6.87 -10.45 3.48
C ALA A 332 5.79 -10.65 4.56
N GLU A 333 5.47 -9.62 5.35
CA GLU A 333 4.31 -9.66 6.24
C GLU A 333 2.99 -9.74 5.48
N ARG A 334 2.88 -9.08 4.32
CA ARG A 334 1.63 -8.96 3.54
C ARG A 334 1.69 -9.64 2.17
N GLU A 335 2.88 -9.86 1.62
CA GLU A 335 3.09 -10.37 0.26
C GLU A 335 4.02 -11.58 0.25
N SER A 336 3.64 -12.68 -0.42
CA SER A 336 4.60 -13.79 -0.67
C SER A 336 5.54 -13.45 -1.83
N VAL A 337 5.07 -12.63 -2.77
CA VAL A 337 5.77 -12.22 -3.98
C VAL A 337 5.89 -10.70 -3.98
N MET A 338 7.12 -10.22 -4.06
CA MET A 338 7.49 -8.81 -3.93
C MET A 338 8.02 -8.31 -5.28
N PRO A 339 7.38 -7.30 -5.89
CA PRO A 339 7.93 -6.64 -7.08
C PRO A 339 9.26 -5.93 -6.78
N LEU A 340 10.18 -5.89 -7.75
CA LEU A 340 11.46 -5.17 -7.62
C LEU A 340 11.27 -3.72 -7.16
N ALA A 341 10.27 -3.03 -7.70
CA ALA A 341 10.00 -1.64 -7.38
C ALA A 341 9.66 -1.43 -5.89
N ASP A 342 8.84 -2.31 -5.29
CA ASP A 342 8.46 -2.21 -3.89
C ASP A 342 9.63 -2.59 -2.96
N LEU A 343 10.45 -3.58 -3.36
CA LEU A 343 11.70 -3.93 -2.66
C LEU A 343 12.68 -2.75 -2.65
N LEU A 344 12.97 -2.16 -3.81
CA LEU A 344 13.89 -1.03 -3.93
C LEU A 344 13.36 0.20 -3.17
N HIS A 345 12.08 0.55 -3.35
CA HIS A 345 11.46 1.65 -2.62
C HIS A 345 11.64 1.48 -1.10
N SER A 346 11.32 0.30 -0.57
CA SER A 346 11.38 0.03 0.86
C SER A 346 12.80 0.01 1.40
N ALA A 347 13.73 -0.64 0.67
CA ALA A 347 15.14 -0.75 1.07
C ALA A 347 15.87 0.61 1.02
N VAL A 348 15.72 1.37 -0.09
CA VAL A 348 16.36 2.68 -0.25
C VAL A 348 15.84 3.65 0.81
N ARG A 349 14.52 3.69 1.01
CA ARG A 349 13.91 4.55 2.03
C ARG A 349 14.34 4.17 3.45
N HIS A 350 14.51 2.88 3.73
CA HIS A 350 15.00 2.44 5.03
C HIS A 350 16.46 2.81 5.24
N ALA A 351 17.32 2.60 4.23
CA ALA A 351 18.72 2.97 4.31
C ALA A 351 18.92 4.48 4.51
N GLY A 352 18.05 5.30 3.89
CA GLY A 352 18.24 6.75 3.82
C GLY A 352 19.59 7.09 3.18
N GLY A 353 20.24 8.14 3.68
CA GLY A 353 21.55 8.61 3.18
C GLY A 353 22.77 7.73 3.46
N HIS A 354 22.61 6.53 4.03
CA HIS A 354 23.72 5.67 4.48
C HIS A 354 24.20 4.65 3.44
N THR A 355 23.45 4.42 2.36
CA THR A 355 23.86 3.59 1.22
C THR A 355 23.27 4.13 -0.09
N ASN A 356 23.62 3.55 -1.23
CA ASN A 356 23.12 3.97 -2.54
C ASN A 356 22.32 2.84 -3.19
N ILE A 357 21.57 3.17 -4.25
CA ILE A 357 20.73 2.19 -4.93
C ILE A 357 21.55 1.06 -5.56
N THR A 358 22.74 1.35 -6.07
CA THR A 358 23.62 0.35 -6.70
C THR A 358 24.04 -0.73 -5.70
N ALA A 359 24.42 -0.35 -4.48
CA ALA A 359 24.75 -1.29 -3.41
C ALA A 359 23.55 -2.13 -2.99
N ILE A 360 22.34 -1.55 -2.94
CA ILE A 360 21.10 -2.30 -2.68
C ILE A 360 20.79 -3.29 -3.81
N GLN A 361 20.94 -2.89 -5.07
CA GLN A 361 20.77 -3.78 -6.22
C GLN A 361 21.78 -4.93 -6.17
N ALA A 362 23.04 -4.65 -5.85
CA ALA A 362 24.06 -5.68 -5.65
C ALA A 362 23.71 -6.63 -4.50
N ALA A 363 23.19 -6.11 -3.37
CA ALA A 363 22.71 -6.92 -2.26
C ALA A 363 21.53 -7.84 -2.67
N ILE A 364 20.60 -7.35 -3.50
CA ILE A 364 19.51 -8.17 -4.07
C ILE A 364 20.11 -9.32 -4.89
N GLN A 365 21.04 -9.02 -5.80
CA GLN A 365 21.70 -10.04 -6.61
C GLN A 365 22.46 -11.06 -5.75
N GLY A 366 23.13 -10.63 -4.68
CA GLY A 366 23.77 -11.54 -3.71
C GLY A 366 22.77 -12.46 -2.99
N ARG A 367 21.57 -11.96 -2.65
CA ARG A 367 20.49 -12.79 -2.07
C ARG A 367 19.90 -13.77 -3.09
N VAL A 368 19.86 -13.41 -4.37
CA VAL A 368 19.47 -14.32 -5.46
C VAL A 368 20.53 -15.40 -5.66
N ALA A 369 21.80 -15.03 -5.77
CA ALA A 369 22.91 -15.96 -5.96
C ALA A 369 23.06 -16.98 -4.81
N SER A 370 22.86 -16.54 -3.56
CA SER A 370 22.83 -17.44 -2.40
C SER A 370 21.56 -18.29 -2.30
N GLY A 371 20.57 -18.04 -3.16
CA GLY A 371 19.28 -18.71 -3.15
C GLY A 371 18.33 -18.29 -2.01
N ALA A 372 18.70 -17.32 -1.18
CA ALA A 372 17.84 -16.80 -0.11
C ALA A 372 16.60 -16.08 -0.67
N LEU A 373 16.75 -15.47 -1.84
CA LEU A 373 15.70 -14.84 -2.62
C LEU A 373 15.53 -15.59 -3.95
N ILE A 374 14.31 -15.96 -4.29
CA ILE A 374 13.97 -16.60 -5.56
C ILE A 374 13.54 -15.49 -6.51
N GLN A 375 14.25 -15.33 -7.62
CA GLN A 375 13.89 -14.40 -8.68
C GLN A 375 13.04 -15.13 -9.72
N GLU A 376 11.93 -14.52 -10.08
CA GLU A 376 11.10 -14.98 -11.18
C GLU A 376 11.86 -14.92 -12.52
N ALA A 377 11.67 -15.94 -13.34
CA ALA A 377 12.10 -15.95 -14.73
C ALA A 377 11.51 -14.73 -15.46
N PRO A 378 12.25 -14.13 -16.42
CA PRO A 378 11.74 -13.01 -17.19
C PRO A 378 10.41 -13.34 -17.86
N HIS A 379 9.36 -12.62 -17.46
CA HIS A 379 8.04 -12.67 -18.11
C HIS A 379 7.91 -11.50 -19.06
N TYR A 380 7.26 -11.75 -20.19
CA TYR A 380 7.04 -10.76 -21.21
C TYR A 380 5.55 -10.57 -21.47
N SER A 381 5.09 -9.32 -21.51
CA SER A 381 3.73 -8.96 -21.88
C SER A 381 3.67 -8.54 -23.35
N SER A 382 2.58 -8.93 -24.02
CA SER A 382 2.35 -8.56 -25.41
C SER A 382 1.94 -7.09 -25.51
N THR A 383 2.61 -6.35 -26.39
CA THR A 383 2.21 -4.97 -26.71
C THR A 383 0.99 -4.91 -27.64
N GLN A 384 0.64 -6.03 -28.26
CA GLN A 384 -0.45 -6.14 -29.23
C GLN A 384 -1.75 -6.66 -28.60
N ASP A 385 -1.63 -7.56 -27.64
CA ASP A 385 -2.75 -8.09 -26.87
C ASP A 385 -2.54 -7.78 -25.39
N LYS A 386 -3.18 -6.70 -24.92
CA LYS A 386 -3.08 -6.26 -23.53
C LYS A 386 -3.78 -7.21 -22.54
N ASN A 387 -4.62 -8.12 -23.05
CA ASN A 387 -5.34 -9.09 -22.24
C ASN A 387 -4.60 -10.43 -22.15
N ALA A 388 -3.60 -10.66 -23.01
CA ALA A 388 -2.76 -11.83 -22.92
C ALA A 388 -1.99 -11.83 -21.59
N GLN A 389 -1.97 -12.99 -20.92
CA GLN A 389 -1.17 -13.12 -19.70
C GLN A 389 0.31 -13.00 -20.04
N PRO A 390 1.11 -12.32 -19.19
CA PRO A 390 2.56 -12.34 -19.34
C PRO A 390 3.07 -13.79 -19.22
N MET A 391 4.00 -14.19 -20.09
CA MET A 391 4.59 -15.53 -20.10
C MET A 391 6.11 -15.44 -20.21
N THR A 392 6.81 -16.49 -19.80
CA THR A 392 8.24 -16.64 -20.08
C THR A 392 8.52 -16.74 -21.57
N ARG A 393 9.78 -16.58 -21.97
CA ARG A 393 10.22 -16.80 -23.35
C ARG A 393 9.77 -18.18 -23.86
N GLU A 394 9.96 -19.21 -23.05
CA GLU A 394 9.57 -20.59 -23.35
C GLU A 394 8.04 -20.74 -23.40
N GLY A 395 7.32 -20.06 -22.51
CA GLY A 395 5.85 -20.04 -22.51
C GLY A 395 5.27 -19.43 -23.79
N TRP A 396 5.82 -18.30 -24.25
CA TRP A 396 5.45 -17.71 -25.53
C TRP A 396 5.80 -18.63 -26.70
N ALA A 397 6.93 -19.32 -26.66
CA ALA A 397 7.31 -20.25 -27.71
C ALA A 397 6.38 -21.48 -27.77
N ALA A 398 5.96 -21.99 -26.61
CA ALA A 398 4.96 -23.05 -26.53
C ALA A 398 3.60 -22.59 -27.09
N GLU A 399 3.20 -21.35 -26.82
CA GLU A 399 1.98 -20.77 -27.37
C GLU A 399 2.06 -20.58 -28.89
N VAL A 400 3.19 -20.09 -29.40
CA VAL A 400 3.46 -20.00 -30.85
C VAL A 400 3.43 -21.39 -31.50
N THR A 401 4.03 -22.39 -30.86
CA THR A 401 3.99 -23.78 -31.31
C THR A 401 2.55 -24.29 -31.37
N ARG A 402 1.75 -24.03 -30.32
CA ARG A 402 0.34 -24.45 -30.24
C ARG A 402 -0.53 -23.79 -31.30
N LEU A 403 -0.35 -22.49 -31.54
CA LEU A 403 -1.19 -21.72 -32.46
C LEU A 403 -0.77 -21.85 -33.93
N ALA A 404 0.52 -21.94 -34.20
CA ALA A 404 1.07 -21.90 -35.56
C ALA A 404 1.66 -23.25 -36.04
N GLY A 405 1.74 -24.27 -35.18
CA GLY A 405 2.29 -25.59 -35.52
C GLY A 405 3.78 -25.58 -35.83
N LEU A 406 4.51 -24.55 -35.38
CA LEU A 406 5.95 -24.42 -35.61
C LEU A 406 6.75 -25.33 -34.67
N ASN A 407 7.97 -25.70 -35.07
CA ASN A 407 8.87 -26.39 -34.16
C ASN A 407 9.36 -25.44 -33.03
N GLN A 408 9.79 -26.03 -31.91
CA GLN A 408 10.14 -25.28 -30.70
C GLN A 408 11.28 -24.28 -30.94
N ASP A 409 12.32 -24.65 -31.68
CA ASP A 409 13.47 -23.75 -31.93
C ASP A 409 13.09 -22.54 -32.78
N THR A 410 12.28 -22.74 -33.81
CA THR A 410 11.75 -21.65 -34.65
C THR A 410 10.81 -20.75 -33.86
N ALA A 411 9.99 -21.34 -32.98
CA ALA A 411 9.11 -20.58 -32.10
C ALA A 411 9.90 -19.72 -31.10
N LEU A 412 10.98 -20.27 -30.52
CA LEU A 412 11.87 -19.53 -29.64
C LEU A 412 12.56 -18.36 -30.37
N GLN A 413 13.04 -18.58 -31.59
CA GLN A 413 13.64 -17.51 -32.41
C GLN A 413 12.63 -16.40 -32.72
N LEU A 414 11.37 -16.75 -33.06
CA LEU A 414 10.32 -15.77 -33.29
C LEU A 414 9.98 -14.96 -32.04
N VAL A 415 10.06 -15.58 -30.87
CA VAL A 415 9.87 -14.90 -29.58
C VAL A 415 11.05 -13.97 -29.31
N ASP A 416 12.29 -14.37 -29.57
CA ASP A 416 13.47 -13.50 -29.45
C ASP A 416 13.37 -12.29 -30.36
N ASP A 417 12.99 -12.51 -31.63
CA ASP A 417 12.74 -11.43 -32.57
C ASP A 417 11.59 -10.54 -32.09
N ALA A 418 10.56 -11.10 -31.46
CA ALA A 418 9.46 -10.33 -30.88
C ALA A 418 9.90 -9.50 -29.66
N ILE A 419 10.80 -10.00 -28.82
CA ILE A 419 11.39 -9.27 -27.70
C ILE A 419 12.26 -8.12 -28.24
N ALA A 420 13.17 -8.42 -29.17
CA ALA A 420 14.07 -7.45 -29.77
C ALA A 420 13.32 -6.31 -30.49
N GLN A 421 12.19 -6.62 -31.12
CA GLN A 421 11.33 -5.65 -31.81
C GLN A 421 10.31 -4.94 -30.89
N GLY A 422 10.29 -5.21 -29.59
CA GLY A 422 9.32 -4.63 -28.65
C GLY A 422 7.87 -5.11 -28.84
N ARG A 423 7.66 -6.25 -29.49
CA ARG A 423 6.36 -6.95 -29.52
C ARG A 423 6.06 -7.61 -28.17
N LEU A 424 7.11 -8.01 -27.47
CA LEU A 424 7.07 -8.58 -26.12
C LEU A 424 7.94 -7.72 -25.19
N LEU A 425 7.34 -7.17 -24.13
CA LEU A 425 8.02 -6.32 -23.16
C LEU A 425 8.23 -7.06 -21.86
N MET A 426 9.47 -7.04 -21.37
CA MET A 426 9.79 -7.65 -20.08
C MET A 426 9.06 -6.92 -18.95
N GLU A 427 8.33 -7.68 -18.14
CA GLU A 427 7.72 -7.20 -16.91
C GLU A 427 8.79 -6.98 -15.83
N SER A 428 8.48 -6.11 -14.86
CA SER A 428 9.36 -5.91 -13.72
C SER A 428 9.59 -7.23 -12.97
N PRO A 429 10.84 -7.58 -12.64
CA PRO A 429 11.13 -8.81 -11.91
C PRO A 429 10.37 -8.88 -10.58
N ARG A 430 9.88 -10.08 -10.25
CA ARG A 430 9.27 -10.39 -8.97
C ARG A 430 10.15 -11.35 -8.18
N TYR A 431 10.05 -11.26 -6.86
CA TYR A 431 10.88 -12.05 -5.95
C TYR A 431 10.06 -12.68 -4.85
N ALA A 432 10.44 -13.88 -4.40
CA ALA A 432 9.90 -14.50 -3.21
C ALA A 432 11.03 -14.94 -2.29
N THR A 433 10.78 -14.98 -0.98
CA THR A 433 11.79 -15.55 -0.06
C THR A 433 11.78 -17.07 -0.14
N ARG A 434 12.94 -17.71 0.00
CA ARG A 434 13.03 -19.17 0.15
C ARG A 434 12.14 -19.68 1.27
N LYS A 435 12.08 -18.96 2.38
CA LYS A 435 11.22 -19.29 3.54
C LYS A 435 9.74 -19.35 3.18
N ALA A 436 9.25 -18.44 2.34
CA ALA A 436 7.85 -18.46 1.88
C ALA A 436 7.59 -19.68 0.99
N HIS A 437 8.48 -19.94 0.02
CA HIS A 437 8.42 -21.11 -0.84
C HIS A 437 8.43 -22.43 -0.05
N GLU A 438 9.30 -22.55 0.95
CA GLU A 438 9.37 -23.74 1.81
C GLU A 438 8.11 -23.92 2.67
N ALA A 439 7.52 -22.83 3.18
CA ALA A 439 6.26 -22.90 3.94
C ALA A 439 5.10 -23.37 3.06
N GLU A 440 5.01 -22.86 1.83
CA GLU A 440 4.03 -23.32 0.84
C GLU A 440 4.25 -24.80 0.47
N SER A 441 5.52 -25.19 0.26
CA SER A 441 5.90 -26.58 -0.05
C SER A 441 5.54 -27.54 1.08
N ARG A 442 5.75 -27.16 2.35
CA ARG A 442 5.36 -27.99 3.51
C ARG A 442 3.85 -28.16 3.63
N ILE A 443 3.06 -27.12 3.32
CA ILE A 443 1.59 -27.22 3.30
C ILE A 443 1.15 -28.22 2.22
N LEU A 444 1.72 -28.13 1.01
CA LEU A 444 1.41 -29.06 -0.08
C LEU A 444 1.83 -30.49 0.27
N ALA A 445 3.03 -30.66 0.83
CA ALA A 445 3.52 -31.97 1.26
C ALA A 445 2.62 -32.57 2.37
N ALA A 446 2.16 -31.76 3.32
CA ALA A 446 1.23 -32.19 4.36
C ALA A 446 -0.10 -32.70 3.79
N GLU A 447 -0.67 -32.03 2.78
CA GLU A 447 -1.88 -32.52 2.11
C GLU A 447 -1.60 -33.81 1.33
N GLN A 448 -0.52 -33.86 0.55
CA GLN A 448 -0.16 -35.02 -0.25
C GLN A 448 0.08 -36.27 0.59
N THR A 449 0.80 -36.14 1.72
CA THR A 449 1.01 -37.26 2.67
C THR A 449 -0.25 -37.63 3.42
N GLY A 450 -1.19 -36.70 3.58
CA GLY A 450 -2.50 -36.93 4.21
C GLY A 450 -3.51 -37.68 3.34
N ARG A 451 -3.28 -37.82 2.03
CA ARG A 451 -4.21 -38.50 1.11
C ARG A 451 -4.39 -39.96 1.50
N GLY A 452 -5.64 -40.37 1.75
CA GLY A 452 -5.98 -41.71 2.23
C GLY A 452 -5.44 -42.09 3.61
N ALA A 453 -4.81 -41.16 4.35
CA ALA A 453 -4.15 -41.46 5.62
C ALA A 453 -5.11 -41.50 6.83
N TRP A 454 -6.33 -40.97 6.70
CA TRP A 454 -7.32 -40.99 7.76
C TRP A 454 -8.28 -42.18 7.61
N GLN A 455 -8.06 -43.21 8.40
CA GLN A 455 -8.89 -44.42 8.39
C GLN A 455 -10.16 -44.18 9.21
N SER A 456 -11.22 -43.69 8.55
CA SER A 456 -12.52 -43.55 9.20
C SER A 456 -13.04 -44.91 9.65
N THR A 457 -13.40 -45.04 10.93
CA THR A 457 -14.14 -46.21 11.43
C THR A 457 -15.65 -46.03 11.27
N ILE A 458 -16.11 -44.89 10.76
CA ILE A 458 -17.52 -44.57 10.57
C ILE A 458 -18.00 -45.19 9.26
N ASN A 459 -19.02 -46.04 9.33
CA ASN A 459 -19.64 -46.63 8.15
C ASN A 459 -20.41 -45.54 7.36
N ALA A 460 -20.14 -45.46 6.05
CA ALA A 460 -20.78 -44.48 5.18
C ALA A 460 -22.30 -44.62 5.10
N ALA A 461 -22.85 -45.84 5.11
CA ALA A 461 -24.30 -46.03 5.08
C ALA A 461 -24.96 -45.56 6.38
N ASP A 462 -24.32 -45.77 7.53
CA ASP A 462 -24.84 -45.33 8.82
C ASP A 462 -24.81 -43.81 8.94
N ALA A 463 -23.70 -43.18 8.53
CA ALA A 463 -23.59 -41.72 8.47
C ALA A 463 -24.64 -41.12 7.52
N GLU A 464 -24.86 -41.74 6.36
CA GLU A 464 -25.83 -41.29 5.35
C GLU A 464 -27.28 -41.35 5.85
N ASN A 465 -27.60 -42.39 6.63
CA ASN A 465 -28.92 -42.55 7.26
C ASN A 465 -29.17 -41.57 8.41
N ALA A 466 -28.11 -41.09 9.07
CA ALA A 466 -28.17 -40.13 10.16
C ALA A 466 -28.26 -38.66 9.70
N LEU A 467 -28.18 -38.39 8.39
CA LEU A 467 -28.26 -37.05 7.84
C LEU A 467 -29.66 -36.43 8.01
N ASP A 468 -29.71 -35.16 8.39
CA ASP A 468 -30.95 -34.40 8.38
C ASP A 468 -31.47 -34.22 6.93
N THR A 469 -32.75 -34.53 6.74
CA THR A 469 -33.46 -34.39 5.45
C THR A 469 -33.50 -32.96 4.89
N LEU A 470 -33.27 -31.95 5.74
CA LEU A 470 -33.24 -30.54 5.36
C LEU A 470 -31.90 -30.10 4.74
N LEU A 471 -30.87 -30.96 4.77
CA LEU A 471 -29.58 -30.65 4.16
C LEU A 471 -29.70 -30.51 2.64
N THR A 472 -29.11 -29.45 2.09
CA THR A 472 -28.97 -29.32 0.63
C THR A 472 -27.97 -30.36 0.11
N PRO A 473 -27.96 -30.67 -1.22
CA PRO A 473 -27.01 -31.60 -1.79
C PRO A 473 -25.55 -31.27 -1.45
N GLY A 474 -25.15 -30.00 -1.57
CA GLY A 474 -23.79 -29.58 -1.21
C GLY A 474 -23.49 -29.71 0.29
N GLN A 475 -24.46 -29.44 1.16
CA GLN A 475 -24.31 -29.64 2.61
C GLN A 475 -24.18 -31.12 2.97
N ARG A 476 -24.95 -32.01 2.33
CA ARG A 476 -24.85 -33.46 2.49
C ARG A 476 -23.46 -33.96 2.14
N GLU A 477 -22.93 -33.60 0.97
CA GLU A 477 -21.57 -33.98 0.58
C GLU A 477 -20.52 -33.44 1.55
N ALA A 478 -20.70 -32.22 2.08
CA ALA A 478 -19.79 -31.64 3.06
C ALA A 478 -19.79 -32.41 4.38
N VAL A 479 -20.98 -32.78 4.88
CA VAL A 479 -21.11 -33.62 6.09
C VAL A 479 -20.43 -34.97 5.86
N MET A 480 -20.68 -35.61 4.72
CA MET A 480 -20.07 -36.90 4.39
C MET A 480 -18.55 -36.81 4.24
N LEU A 481 -18.03 -35.72 3.66
CA LEU A 481 -16.60 -35.47 3.60
C LEU A 481 -16.00 -35.35 5.00
N ILE A 482 -16.67 -34.65 5.93
CA ILE A 482 -16.21 -34.49 7.31
C ILE A 482 -16.18 -35.84 8.03
N THR A 483 -17.27 -36.60 7.98
CA THR A 483 -17.46 -37.82 8.79
C THR A 483 -16.74 -39.05 8.21
N THR A 484 -16.75 -39.21 6.89
CA THR A 484 -16.33 -40.48 6.24
C THR A 484 -15.19 -40.36 5.25
N GLY A 485 -14.83 -39.14 4.82
CA GLY A 485 -13.73 -38.95 3.87
C GLY A 485 -12.39 -39.49 4.39
N SER A 486 -11.64 -40.21 3.56
CA SER A 486 -10.38 -40.89 3.94
C SER A 486 -9.14 -40.00 3.98
N ASP A 487 -9.23 -38.78 3.44
CA ASP A 487 -8.10 -37.86 3.41
C ASP A 487 -7.98 -37.13 4.74
N GLN A 488 -6.75 -37.10 5.28
CA GLN A 488 -6.46 -36.40 6.52
C GLN A 488 -6.57 -34.88 6.37
N VAL A 489 -6.30 -34.35 5.19
CA VAL A 489 -6.51 -32.93 4.87
C VAL A 489 -7.46 -32.84 3.69
N ALA A 490 -8.62 -32.21 3.89
CA ALA A 490 -9.64 -32.06 2.87
C ALA A 490 -10.27 -30.66 2.88
N GLY A 491 -10.88 -30.24 1.78
CA GLY A 491 -11.48 -28.93 1.61
C GLY A 491 -12.99 -28.94 1.46
N ILE A 492 -13.63 -27.85 1.90
CA ILE A 492 -15.01 -27.53 1.58
C ILE A 492 -15.04 -26.08 1.09
N GLN A 493 -15.32 -25.91 -0.21
CA GLN A 493 -15.56 -24.62 -0.82
C GLN A 493 -17.02 -24.25 -0.58
N GLY A 494 -17.27 -23.42 0.43
CA GLY A 494 -18.62 -23.00 0.81
C GLY A 494 -18.88 -21.53 0.49
N LEU A 495 -19.77 -21.28 -0.47
CA LEU A 495 -20.15 -19.91 -0.84
C LEU A 495 -20.83 -19.17 0.32
N ALA A 496 -20.83 -17.84 0.26
CA ALA A 496 -21.53 -17.03 1.24
C ALA A 496 -23.04 -17.36 1.28
N GLY A 497 -23.53 -17.75 2.46
CA GLY A 497 -24.98 -17.95 2.68
C GLY A 497 -25.50 -19.36 2.40
N THR A 498 -24.62 -20.35 2.31
CA THR A 498 -24.95 -21.77 2.02
C THR A 498 -25.24 -22.62 3.26
N GLY A 499 -25.32 -22.02 4.46
CA GLY A 499 -25.64 -22.73 5.69
C GLY A 499 -24.49 -23.57 6.28
N LYS A 500 -23.26 -23.06 6.21
CA LYS A 500 -22.05 -23.69 6.79
C LYS A 500 -22.25 -24.19 8.24
N SER A 501 -22.78 -23.35 9.14
CA SER A 501 -23.04 -23.74 10.53
C SER A 501 -23.97 -24.96 10.64
N PHE A 502 -25.02 -25.02 9.81
CA PHE A 502 -25.98 -26.12 9.82
C PHE A 502 -25.34 -27.45 9.40
N ALA A 503 -24.46 -27.42 8.39
CA ALA A 503 -23.67 -28.58 7.99
C ALA A 503 -22.71 -29.02 9.11
N LEU A 504 -22.03 -28.08 9.78
CA LEU A 504 -21.12 -28.41 10.89
C LEU A 504 -21.85 -29.00 12.10
N GLN A 505 -23.05 -28.50 12.43
CA GLN A 505 -23.88 -29.05 13.51
C GLN A 505 -24.27 -30.51 13.21
N ASN A 506 -24.72 -30.78 11.99
CA ASN A 506 -25.05 -32.14 11.55
C ASN A 506 -23.83 -33.08 11.61
N ALA A 507 -22.68 -32.63 11.11
CA ALA A 507 -21.45 -33.40 11.21
C ALA A 507 -21.03 -33.66 12.66
N GLN A 508 -21.19 -32.67 13.56
CA GLN A 508 -20.89 -32.84 14.98
C GLN A 508 -21.77 -33.91 15.63
N THR A 509 -23.07 -33.92 15.32
CA THR A 509 -24.01 -34.90 15.84
C THR A 509 -23.60 -36.31 15.44
N ILE A 510 -23.37 -36.54 14.14
CA ILE A 510 -22.93 -37.84 13.61
C ILE A 510 -21.60 -38.28 14.22
N LEU A 511 -20.61 -37.38 14.30
CA LEU A 511 -19.32 -37.68 14.91
C LEU A 511 -19.48 -38.09 16.38
N ARG A 512 -20.26 -37.35 17.17
CA ARG A 512 -20.49 -37.65 18.59
C ARG A 512 -21.16 -39.00 18.81
N GLU A 513 -22.19 -39.32 18.02
CA GLU A 513 -22.89 -40.61 18.09
C GLU A 513 -21.97 -41.79 17.77
N GLN A 514 -20.96 -41.56 16.92
CA GLN A 514 -19.96 -42.56 16.54
C GLN A 514 -18.68 -42.49 17.39
N GLY A 515 -18.70 -41.80 18.54
CA GLY A 515 -17.57 -41.74 19.48
C GLY A 515 -16.38 -40.88 19.02
N HIS A 516 -16.58 -40.01 18.03
CA HIS A 516 -15.59 -39.08 17.50
C HIS A 516 -15.78 -37.67 18.08
N ALA A 517 -14.69 -36.90 18.13
CA ALA A 517 -14.71 -35.52 18.62
C ALA A 517 -14.50 -34.53 17.47
N MET A 518 -15.23 -33.41 17.49
CA MET A 518 -15.04 -32.31 16.56
C MET A 518 -14.72 -31.01 17.30
N THR A 519 -13.68 -30.30 16.84
CA THR A 519 -13.35 -28.95 17.28
C THR A 519 -13.13 -28.03 16.07
N ALA A 520 -13.49 -26.76 16.20
CA ALA A 520 -13.35 -25.78 15.15
C ALA A 520 -12.28 -24.74 15.48
N LEU A 521 -11.57 -24.28 14.46
CA LEU A 521 -10.61 -23.19 14.52
C LEU A 521 -11.03 -22.10 13.56
N ALA A 522 -11.05 -20.85 14.02
CA ALA A 522 -11.37 -19.71 13.18
C ALA A 522 -10.32 -18.58 13.33
N PRO A 523 -10.13 -17.74 12.29
CA PRO A 523 -9.16 -16.65 12.31
C PRO A 523 -9.53 -15.52 13.27
N TYR A 524 -10.83 -15.26 13.45
CA TYR A 524 -11.34 -14.10 14.21
C TYR A 524 -12.21 -14.51 15.40
N GLY A 525 -12.17 -13.70 16.46
CA GLY A 525 -12.88 -13.98 17.71
C GLY A 525 -14.41 -13.94 17.61
N ASN A 526 -14.97 -13.11 16.73
CA ASN A 526 -16.41 -13.09 16.46
C ASN A 526 -16.89 -14.39 15.81
N MET A 527 -16.13 -14.97 14.87
CA MET A 527 -16.46 -16.26 14.24
C MET A 527 -16.44 -17.39 15.27
N VAL A 528 -15.42 -17.42 16.14
CA VAL A 528 -15.37 -18.39 17.25
C VAL A 528 -16.58 -18.26 18.17
N ARG A 529 -17.02 -17.04 18.48
CA ARG A 529 -18.22 -16.82 19.29
C ARG A 529 -19.48 -17.35 18.60
N ASN A 530 -19.66 -17.08 17.31
CA ASN A 530 -20.81 -17.59 16.54
C ASN A 530 -20.83 -19.13 16.53
N LEU A 531 -19.69 -19.78 16.25
CA LEU A 531 -19.58 -21.24 16.28
C LEU A 531 -19.94 -21.82 17.66
N ARG A 532 -19.52 -21.17 18.75
CA ARG A 532 -19.86 -21.58 20.12
C ARG A 532 -21.35 -21.40 20.43
N GLN A 533 -21.98 -20.33 19.95
CA GLN A 533 -23.42 -20.14 20.04
C GLN A 533 -24.19 -21.23 19.29
N ASP A 534 -23.61 -21.70 18.18
CA ASP A 534 -24.12 -22.83 17.39
C ASP A 534 -23.80 -24.21 18.03
N GLY A 535 -23.23 -24.26 19.24
CA GLY A 535 -22.92 -25.51 19.97
C GLY A 535 -21.60 -26.19 19.58
N ILE A 536 -20.81 -25.56 18.72
CA ILE A 536 -19.54 -26.11 18.22
C ILE A 536 -18.38 -25.63 19.10
N ALA A 537 -17.61 -26.57 19.64
CA ALA A 537 -16.39 -26.25 20.37
C ALA A 537 -15.40 -25.54 19.43
N ALA A 538 -15.00 -24.31 19.75
CA ALA A 538 -14.17 -23.51 18.85
C ALA A 538 -13.10 -22.68 19.57
N ASN A 539 -11.94 -22.49 18.92
CA ASN A 539 -10.86 -21.62 19.38
C ASN A 539 -10.31 -20.75 18.23
N THR A 540 -9.62 -19.66 18.57
CA THR A 540 -8.95 -18.88 17.52
C THR A 540 -7.63 -19.54 17.11
N ILE A 541 -7.28 -19.52 15.83
CA ILE A 541 -5.96 -20.00 15.36
C ILE A 541 -4.82 -19.28 16.10
N ALA A 542 -4.96 -17.96 16.28
CA ALA A 542 -3.98 -17.14 16.98
C ALA A 542 -3.78 -17.58 18.44
N SER A 543 -4.85 -17.92 19.17
CA SER A 543 -4.72 -18.39 20.56
C SER A 543 -3.97 -19.71 20.66
N ILE A 544 -4.20 -20.65 19.73
CA ILE A 544 -3.49 -21.94 19.70
C ILE A 544 -2.00 -21.74 19.38
N LEU A 545 -1.70 -20.95 18.34
CA LEU A 545 -0.32 -20.73 17.92
C LEU A 545 0.50 -19.90 18.92
N ALA A 546 -0.16 -18.99 19.66
CA ALA A 546 0.48 -18.13 20.66
C ALA A 546 0.61 -18.77 22.05
N ALA A 547 -0.07 -19.89 22.31
CA ALA A 547 0.01 -20.59 23.59
C ALA A 547 1.45 -21.05 23.88
N ALA A 548 1.91 -20.76 25.10
CA ALA A 548 3.22 -21.19 25.59
C ALA A 548 3.27 -22.72 25.71
N ASP A 549 2.24 -23.31 26.32
CA ASP A 549 2.00 -24.75 26.34
C ASP A 549 0.88 -25.11 25.36
N LYS A 550 1.19 -25.93 24.37
CA LYS A 550 0.25 -26.40 23.35
C LYS A 550 -0.37 -27.77 23.68
N ARG A 551 0.17 -28.48 24.68
CA ARG A 551 -0.27 -29.82 25.09
C ARG A 551 -1.77 -29.90 25.38
N PRO A 552 -2.41 -28.94 26.09
CA PRO A 552 -3.84 -29.03 26.36
C PRO A 552 -4.72 -29.12 25.09
N PHE A 553 -4.27 -28.53 23.99
CA PHE A 553 -4.95 -28.65 22.70
C PHE A 553 -4.54 -29.94 21.99
N LEU A 554 -3.24 -30.25 21.91
CA LEU A 554 -2.74 -31.41 21.17
C LEU A 554 -3.16 -32.75 21.79
N ASP A 555 -3.18 -32.85 23.12
CA ASP A 555 -3.57 -34.06 23.85
C ASP A 555 -5.09 -34.35 23.72
N SER A 556 -5.87 -33.35 23.28
CA SER A 556 -7.28 -33.52 22.94
C SER A 556 -7.51 -34.06 21.53
N LEU A 557 -6.46 -34.18 20.73
CA LEU A 557 -6.50 -34.62 19.33
C LEU A 557 -5.92 -36.03 19.19
N GLY A 558 -6.55 -36.81 18.32
CA GLY A 558 -6.09 -38.15 17.96
C GLY A 558 -6.74 -38.63 16.65
N PRO A 559 -6.58 -39.92 16.29
CA PRO A 559 -7.15 -40.49 15.07
C PRO A 559 -8.67 -40.38 14.96
N THR A 560 -9.39 -40.28 16.08
CA THR A 560 -10.86 -40.12 16.14
C THR A 560 -11.31 -38.66 16.26
N SER A 561 -10.39 -37.71 16.09
CA SER A 561 -10.66 -36.27 16.18
C SER A 561 -10.72 -35.63 14.80
N VAL A 562 -11.66 -34.69 14.63
CA VAL A 562 -11.78 -33.84 13.45
C VAL A 562 -11.61 -32.37 13.84
N VAL A 563 -10.67 -31.70 13.19
CA VAL A 563 -10.44 -30.26 13.31
C VAL A 563 -10.98 -29.56 12.06
N VAL A 564 -12.00 -28.73 12.22
CA VAL A 564 -12.51 -27.89 11.14
C VAL A 564 -11.85 -26.52 11.22
N ILE A 565 -11.21 -26.08 10.15
CA ILE A 565 -10.70 -24.71 10.04
C ILE A 565 -11.73 -23.89 9.26
N ASP A 566 -12.54 -23.13 9.97
CA ASP A 566 -13.57 -22.26 9.39
C ASP A 566 -12.96 -20.95 8.85
N GLU A 567 -13.57 -20.44 7.79
CA GLU A 567 -13.07 -19.31 7.00
C GLU A 567 -11.60 -19.47 6.55
N ALA A 568 -11.24 -20.67 6.09
CA ALA A 568 -9.90 -21.03 5.62
C ALA A 568 -9.34 -20.12 4.51
N GLY A 569 -10.22 -19.47 3.73
CA GLY A 569 -9.85 -18.52 2.66
C GLY A 569 -9.09 -17.28 3.15
N VAL A 570 -9.23 -16.92 4.43
CA VAL A 570 -8.51 -15.78 5.05
C VAL A 570 -7.36 -16.22 5.96
N VAL A 571 -7.01 -17.51 5.98
CA VAL A 571 -5.88 -18.01 6.78
C VAL A 571 -4.56 -17.81 6.01
N PRO A 572 -3.58 -17.06 6.56
CA PRO A 572 -2.30 -16.83 5.91
C PRO A 572 -1.45 -18.10 5.83
N VAL A 573 -0.58 -18.19 4.81
CA VAL A 573 0.35 -19.34 4.61
C VAL A 573 1.16 -19.64 5.88
N ARG A 574 1.71 -18.60 6.52
CA ARG A 574 2.51 -18.75 7.75
C ARG A 574 1.73 -19.40 8.90
N GLN A 575 0.42 -19.14 9.01
CA GLN A 575 -0.41 -19.73 10.05
C GLN A 575 -0.82 -21.15 9.67
N MET A 576 -1.17 -21.38 8.40
CA MET A 576 -1.52 -22.70 7.89
C MET A 576 -0.35 -23.70 8.01
N ASP A 577 0.86 -23.33 7.59
CA ASP A 577 2.09 -24.15 7.72
C ASP A 577 2.29 -24.62 9.17
N LYS A 578 2.25 -23.66 10.11
CA LYS A 578 2.38 -23.97 11.54
C LYS A 578 1.24 -24.82 12.09
N LEU A 579 0.02 -24.60 11.61
CA LEU A 579 -1.16 -25.29 12.12
C LEU A 579 -1.20 -26.75 11.65
N LEU A 580 -0.96 -26.99 10.36
CA LEU A 580 -0.87 -28.34 9.81
C LEU A 580 0.30 -29.11 10.44
N ALA A 581 1.47 -28.47 10.59
CA ALA A 581 2.61 -29.09 11.27
C ALA A 581 2.34 -29.49 12.73
N LEU A 582 1.40 -28.82 13.41
CA LEU A 582 0.99 -29.15 14.78
C LEU A 582 -0.07 -30.26 14.82
N ILE A 583 -1.05 -30.22 13.91
CA ILE A 583 -2.22 -31.12 13.98
C ILE A 583 -1.96 -32.44 13.27
N GLN A 584 -1.32 -32.42 12.10
CA GLN A 584 -1.15 -33.61 11.27
C GLN A 584 -0.49 -34.80 12.01
N PRO A 585 0.57 -34.59 12.84
CA PRO A 585 1.20 -35.70 13.57
C PRO A 585 0.31 -36.39 14.61
N THR A 586 -0.80 -35.76 15.04
CA THR A 586 -1.74 -36.35 16.01
C THR A 586 -2.62 -37.44 15.38
N GLY A 587 -2.63 -37.57 14.05
CA GLY A 587 -3.54 -38.45 13.32
C GLY A 587 -4.95 -37.87 13.16
N ALA A 588 -5.25 -36.71 13.74
CA ALA A 588 -6.53 -36.03 13.55
C ALA A 588 -6.73 -35.62 12.10
N LYS A 589 -8.00 -35.61 11.68
CA LYS A 589 -8.42 -35.08 10.38
C LYS A 589 -8.55 -33.57 10.44
N VAL A 590 -8.16 -32.91 9.36
CA VAL A 590 -8.26 -31.46 9.17
C VAL A 590 -9.16 -31.17 7.97
N VAL A 591 -10.25 -30.45 8.20
CA VAL A 591 -11.16 -30.02 7.15
C VAL A 591 -11.11 -28.50 7.01
N LEU A 592 -10.64 -28.01 5.87
CA LEU A 592 -10.56 -26.60 5.53
C LEU A 592 -11.90 -26.14 4.95
N LEU A 593 -12.68 -25.39 5.72
CA LEU A 593 -13.96 -24.83 5.28
C LEU A 593 -13.77 -23.34 4.97
N GLY A 594 -14.05 -22.92 3.75
CA GLY A 594 -13.81 -21.53 3.37
C GLY A 594 -14.38 -21.15 2.01
N ASP A 595 -14.15 -19.91 1.62
CA ASP A 595 -14.57 -19.38 0.33
C ASP A 595 -13.40 -18.62 -0.32
N THR A 596 -12.82 -19.19 -1.38
CA THR A 596 -11.70 -18.57 -2.12
C THR A 596 -12.09 -17.34 -2.94
N ALA A 597 -13.39 -17.11 -3.20
CA ALA A 597 -13.88 -15.94 -3.93
C ALA A 597 -14.06 -14.71 -3.03
N GLN A 598 -14.10 -14.90 -1.71
CA GLN A 598 -14.16 -13.78 -0.74
C GLN A 598 -12.80 -13.08 -0.60
N THR A 599 -12.77 -12.03 0.22
CA THR A 599 -11.53 -11.30 0.49
C THR A 599 -10.44 -12.21 1.03
N LYS A 600 -9.22 -11.99 0.55
CA LYS A 600 -8.04 -12.78 0.94
C LYS A 600 -7.51 -12.33 2.30
N ALA A 601 -6.63 -13.16 2.89
CA ALA A 601 -5.94 -12.80 4.14
C ALA A 601 -5.18 -11.46 4.01
N ILE A 602 -4.99 -10.71 5.11
CA ILE A 602 -4.16 -9.51 5.11
C ILE A 602 -2.66 -9.86 5.10
N GLU A 603 -2.26 -10.89 5.86
CA GLU A 603 -0.89 -11.43 5.82
C GLU A 603 -0.65 -12.25 4.55
N ALA A 604 0.61 -12.50 4.19
CA ALA A 604 1.03 -13.15 2.95
C ALA A 604 0.39 -14.52 2.62
N GLY A 605 0.16 -14.73 1.32
CA GLY A 605 -0.26 -15.99 0.72
C GLY A 605 -1.76 -16.31 0.75
N ARG A 606 -2.14 -17.41 0.08
CA ARG A 606 -3.52 -17.89 -0.14
C ARG A 606 -3.62 -19.42 -0.02
N ALA A 607 -3.28 -19.96 1.15
CA ALA A 607 -3.06 -21.40 1.36
C ALA A 607 -4.24 -22.29 0.94
N PHE A 608 -5.49 -21.90 1.25
CA PHE A 608 -6.66 -22.70 0.89
C PHE A 608 -6.87 -22.79 -0.63
N ALA A 609 -6.74 -21.65 -1.34
CA ALA A 609 -6.80 -21.63 -2.81
C ALA A 609 -5.65 -22.45 -3.44
N MET A 610 -4.43 -22.30 -2.90
CA MET A 610 -3.27 -23.06 -3.34
C MET A 610 -3.51 -24.58 -3.25
N LEU A 611 -4.07 -25.06 -2.13
CA LEU A 611 -4.36 -26.47 -1.95
C LEU A 611 -5.42 -26.98 -2.95
N GLN A 612 -6.48 -26.20 -3.20
CA GLN A 612 -7.49 -26.55 -4.20
C GLN A 612 -6.90 -26.61 -5.61
N GLU A 613 -6.08 -25.63 -6.00
CA GLU A 613 -5.41 -25.56 -7.30
C GLU A 613 -4.43 -26.73 -7.51
N GLN A 614 -3.84 -27.26 -6.44
CA GLN A 614 -2.95 -28.43 -6.46
C GLN A 614 -3.69 -29.77 -6.26
N GLY A 615 -5.03 -29.77 -6.37
CA GLY A 615 -5.83 -30.98 -6.43
C GLY A 615 -6.25 -31.57 -5.09
N MET A 616 -6.22 -30.81 -4.00
CA MET A 616 -6.80 -31.24 -2.72
C MET A 616 -8.28 -31.60 -2.91
N LYS A 617 -8.70 -32.76 -2.38
CA LYS A 617 -10.10 -33.19 -2.43
C LYS A 617 -10.99 -32.13 -1.78
N THR A 618 -11.89 -31.56 -2.58
CA THR A 618 -12.73 -30.43 -2.17
C THR A 618 -14.18 -30.65 -2.58
N VAL A 619 -15.11 -30.49 -1.64
CA VAL A 619 -16.56 -30.46 -1.90
C VAL A 619 -17.04 -29.03 -2.08
N LEU A 620 -17.97 -28.81 -3.01
CA LEU A 620 -18.61 -27.52 -3.24
C LEU A 620 -19.96 -27.43 -2.52
N MET A 621 -20.07 -26.57 -1.51
CA MET A 621 -21.36 -26.13 -0.98
C MET A 621 -21.79 -24.88 -1.74
N GLY A 622 -22.52 -25.06 -2.85
CA GLY A 622 -22.94 -23.98 -3.75
C GLY A 622 -24.36 -23.45 -3.54
N ASP A 623 -25.20 -24.17 -2.78
CA ASP A 623 -26.64 -23.87 -2.64
C ASP A 623 -26.90 -22.64 -1.76
N ILE A 624 -27.02 -21.44 -2.35
CA ILE A 624 -27.21 -20.20 -1.58
C ILE A 624 -28.65 -20.09 -1.06
N GLN A 625 -28.81 -20.08 0.28
CA GLN A 625 -30.12 -20.05 0.94
C GLN A 625 -30.45 -18.70 1.62
N ARG A 626 -29.48 -17.78 1.72
CA ARG A 626 -29.62 -16.53 2.49
C ARG A 626 -30.60 -15.54 1.84
N GLN A 627 -30.44 -15.25 0.56
CA GLN A 627 -31.24 -14.24 -0.15
C GLN A 627 -32.68 -14.71 -0.32
N ARG A 628 -33.64 -13.83 0.00
CA ARG A 628 -35.08 -14.14 -0.11
C ARG A 628 -35.61 -14.04 -1.54
N SER A 629 -35.04 -13.17 -2.37
CA SER A 629 -35.43 -13.04 -3.78
C SER A 629 -34.55 -13.90 -4.68
N ALA A 630 -35.14 -14.55 -5.67
CA ALA A 630 -34.40 -15.32 -6.67
C ALA A 630 -33.43 -14.45 -7.46
N ARG A 631 -33.81 -13.20 -7.74
CA ARG A 631 -32.99 -12.22 -8.45
C ARG A 631 -31.70 -11.86 -7.70
N LEU A 632 -31.78 -11.60 -6.39
CA LEU A 632 -30.59 -11.32 -5.58
C LEU A 632 -29.72 -12.56 -5.40
N ARG A 633 -30.33 -13.74 -5.21
CA ARG A 633 -29.59 -15.00 -5.18
C ARG A 633 -28.73 -15.18 -6.44
N GLN A 634 -29.34 -14.99 -7.62
CA GLN A 634 -28.63 -15.05 -8.89
C GLN A 634 -27.52 -13.98 -9.01
N ALA A 635 -27.74 -12.77 -8.48
CA ALA A 635 -26.71 -11.73 -8.44
C ALA A 635 -25.48 -12.19 -7.62
N VAL A 636 -25.72 -12.79 -6.45
CA VAL A 636 -24.66 -13.29 -5.57
C VAL A 636 -23.92 -14.48 -6.17
N GLU A 637 -24.63 -15.40 -6.85
CA GLU A 637 -24.03 -16.53 -7.58
C GLU A 637 -23.11 -16.06 -8.71
N LEU A 638 -23.53 -15.07 -9.49
CA LEU A 638 -22.71 -14.49 -10.55
C LEU A 638 -21.45 -13.82 -9.99
N ALA A 639 -21.57 -13.08 -8.89
CA ALA A 639 -20.41 -12.48 -8.23
C ALA A 639 -19.46 -13.54 -7.65
N ALA A 640 -19.99 -14.61 -7.04
CA ALA A 640 -19.22 -15.71 -6.47
C ALA A 640 -18.42 -16.49 -7.54
N THR A 641 -18.98 -16.64 -8.73
CA THR A 641 -18.37 -17.34 -9.87
C THR A 641 -17.46 -16.46 -10.72
N GLY A 642 -17.18 -15.24 -10.26
CA GLY A 642 -16.27 -14.31 -10.92
C GLY A 642 -16.86 -13.54 -12.10
N ARG A 643 -18.18 -13.50 -12.24
CA ARG A 643 -18.93 -12.73 -13.26
C ARG A 643 -19.63 -11.53 -12.61
N ALA A 644 -18.89 -10.76 -11.81
CA ALA A 644 -19.42 -9.70 -10.95
C ALA A 644 -20.07 -8.54 -11.73
N SER A 645 -19.59 -8.22 -12.94
CA SER A 645 -20.25 -7.21 -13.77
C SER A 645 -21.66 -7.65 -14.19
N HIS A 646 -21.87 -8.94 -14.44
CA HIS A 646 -23.17 -9.48 -14.84
C HIS A 646 -24.20 -9.48 -13.70
N SER A 647 -23.77 -9.35 -12.44
CA SER A 647 -24.69 -9.23 -11.30
C SER A 647 -25.21 -7.81 -11.10
N LEU A 648 -24.54 -6.77 -11.62
CA LEU A 648 -24.94 -5.38 -11.43
C LEU A 648 -26.40 -5.11 -11.88
N PRO A 649 -26.86 -5.56 -13.06
CA PRO A 649 -28.25 -5.35 -13.48
C PRO A 649 -29.27 -6.08 -12.59
N LEU A 650 -28.85 -7.09 -11.84
CA LEU A 650 -29.73 -7.87 -10.96
C LEU A 650 -29.90 -7.25 -9.58
N LEU A 651 -29.10 -6.26 -9.19
CA LEU A 651 -29.24 -5.56 -7.91
C LEU A 651 -30.51 -4.69 -7.86
N ASN A 652 -30.97 -4.35 -6.65
CA ASN A 652 -32.17 -3.53 -6.46
C ASN A 652 -31.96 -2.12 -7.02
N THR A 653 -30.84 -1.49 -6.65
CA THR A 653 -30.58 -0.08 -6.95
C THR A 653 -29.08 0.15 -7.17
N ILE A 654 -28.72 0.82 -8.27
CA ILE A 654 -27.39 1.40 -8.49
C ILE A 654 -27.55 2.91 -8.66
N ARG A 655 -27.01 3.68 -7.72
CA ARG A 655 -27.02 5.15 -7.73
C ARG A 655 -25.68 5.67 -8.19
N VAL A 656 -25.67 6.35 -9.33
CA VAL A 656 -24.48 7.02 -9.86
C VAL A 656 -24.46 8.44 -9.33
N ILE A 657 -23.43 8.76 -8.54
CA ILE A 657 -23.20 10.09 -7.98
C ILE A 657 -21.76 10.44 -8.33
N PRO A 658 -21.56 11.14 -9.46
CA PRO A 658 -20.23 11.53 -9.91
C PRO A 658 -19.48 12.31 -8.85
N ASP A 659 -18.18 12.02 -8.73
CA ASP A 659 -17.30 12.87 -7.93
C ASP A 659 -17.12 14.22 -8.63
N GLU A 660 -17.05 15.28 -7.84
CA GLU A 660 -16.69 16.60 -8.36
C GLU A 660 -15.17 16.68 -8.52
N PHE A 661 -14.73 17.29 -9.62
CA PHE A 661 -13.32 17.48 -9.90
C PHE A 661 -12.95 18.94 -10.00
N THR A 662 -12.06 19.37 -9.11
CA THR A 662 -11.43 20.69 -9.18
C THR A 662 -10.05 20.54 -9.82
N THR A 663 -9.81 21.31 -10.87
CA THR A 663 -8.53 21.30 -11.61
C THR A 663 -7.75 22.55 -11.26
N ASP A 664 -6.51 22.41 -10.80
CA ASP A 664 -5.65 23.57 -10.61
C ASP A 664 -5.01 24.07 -11.91
N GLU A 665 -4.34 25.22 -11.82
CA GLU A 665 -3.59 25.86 -12.90
C GLU A 665 -2.52 24.96 -13.56
N HIS A 666 -1.99 23.97 -12.82
CA HIS A 666 -1.05 22.95 -13.34
C HIS A 666 -1.76 21.75 -13.98
N GLY A 667 -3.09 21.79 -14.09
CA GLY A 667 -3.88 20.68 -14.61
C GLY A 667 -4.07 19.52 -13.62
N ARG A 668 -3.74 19.70 -12.33
CA ARG A 668 -3.93 18.66 -11.30
C ARG A 668 -5.40 18.60 -10.89
N LYS A 669 -6.02 17.45 -11.12
CA LYS A 669 -7.40 17.15 -10.73
C LYS A 669 -7.45 16.59 -9.31
N THR A 670 -8.24 17.21 -8.45
CA THR A 670 -8.65 16.65 -7.16
C THR A 670 -10.03 16.07 -7.29
N ARG A 671 -10.30 15.02 -6.51
CA ARG A 671 -11.59 14.34 -6.44
C ARG A 671 -12.30 14.69 -5.12
N ASP A 672 -13.55 15.14 -5.21
CA ASP A 672 -14.47 15.26 -4.08
C ASP A 672 -15.54 14.17 -4.13
N SER A 673 -15.66 13.39 -3.06
CA SER A 673 -16.65 12.33 -2.91
C SER A 673 -17.76 12.66 -1.90
N SER A 674 -17.79 13.89 -1.39
CA SER A 674 -18.69 14.32 -0.30
C SER A 674 -20.16 14.14 -0.65
N ALA A 675 -20.57 14.44 -1.88
CA ALA A 675 -21.96 14.27 -2.33
C ALA A 675 -22.42 12.80 -2.27
N ARG A 676 -21.55 11.86 -2.65
CA ARG A 676 -21.85 10.42 -2.56
C ARG A 676 -21.91 9.96 -1.10
N TYR A 677 -20.96 10.37 -0.27
CA TYR A 677 -20.96 10.03 1.15
C TYR A 677 -22.20 10.60 1.86
N GLU A 678 -22.62 11.81 1.50
CA GLU A 678 -23.86 12.41 1.97
C GLU A 678 -25.09 11.61 1.56
N ALA A 679 -25.16 11.17 0.30
CA ALA A 679 -26.28 10.36 -0.17
C ALA A 679 -26.37 9.00 0.55
N ILE A 680 -25.23 8.36 0.82
CA ILE A 680 -25.17 7.12 1.61
C ILE A 680 -25.68 7.38 3.03
N ALA A 681 -25.17 8.44 3.67
CA ALA A 681 -25.55 8.78 5.03
C ALA A 681 -27.05 9.10 5.13
N LYS A 682 -27.61 9.90 4.21
CA LYS A 682 -29.06 10.18 4.11
C LYS A 682 -29.88 8.92 3.88
N SER A 683 -29.40 7.99 3.04
CA SER A 683 -30.07 6.71 2.82
C SER A 683 -30.09 5.85 4.07
N TYR A 684 -29.06 5.93 4.93
CA TYR A 684 -29.06 5.24 6.22
C TYR A 684 -29.95 5.94 7.26
N THR A 685 -29.82 7.25 7.43
CA THR A 685 -30.57 8.00 8.44
C THR A 685 -32.05 8.16 8.12
N GLY A 686 -32.44 8.02 6.85
CA GLY A 686 -33.85 7.96 6.43
C GLY A 686 -34.57 6.66 6.80
N LEU A 687 -33.84 5.62 7.24
CA LEU A 687 -34.42 4.36 7.70
C LEU A 687 -34.93 4.47 9.14
N THR A 688 -35.92 3.65 9.50
CA THR A 688 -36.37 3.51 10.89
C THR A 688 -35.26 2.91 11.77
N ALA A 689 -35.32 3.11 13.09
CA ALA A 689 -34.31 2.57 14.01
C ALA A 689 -34.13 1.03 13.90
N THR A 690 -35.24 0.30 13.69
CA THR A 690 -35.21 -1.16 13.48
C THR A 690 -34.54 -1.54 12.17
N GLU A 691 -34.78 -0.80 11.09
CA GLU A 691 -34.13 -1.02 9.80
C GLU A 691 -32.65 -0.65 9.85
N GLN A 692 -32.29 0.44 10.55
CA GLN A 692 -30.90 0.84 10.77
C GLN A 692 -30.11 -0.27 11.47
N ALA A 693 -30.67 -0.89 12.51
CA ALA A 693 -30.06 -2.01 13.22
C ALA A 693 -29.79 -3.24 12.33
N ASN A 694 -30.56 -3.41 11.26
CA ASN A 694 -30.43 -4.49 10.28
C ASN A 694 -29.81 -4.03 8.94
N THR A 695 -29.18 -2.85 8.91
CA THR A 695 -28.53 -2.29 7.72
C THR A 695 -27.03 -2.16 7.95
N ILE A 696 -26.23 -2.62 6.99
CA ILE A 696 -24.78 -2.44 7.02
C ILE A 696 -24.37 -1.48 5.91
N VAL A 697 -23.61 -0.45 6.28
CA VAL A 697 -22.93 0.43 5.31
C VAL A 697 -21.52 -0.10 5.05
N VAL A 698 -21.24 -0.51 3.82
CA VAL A 698 -19.96 -1.13 3.44
C VAL A 698 -19.17 -0.22 2.51
N THR A 699 -17.87 -0.09 2.76
CA THR A 699 -16.97 0.72 1.94
C THR A 699 -15.59 0.07 1.79
N GLY A 700 -14.82 0.51 0.80
CA GLY A 700 -13.54 -0.09 0.47
C GLY A 700 -12.35 0.38 1.32
N THR A 701 -12.42 1.54 1.98
CA THR A 701 -11.27 2.11 2.71
C THR A 701 -11.64 2.65 4.10
N ASN A 702 -10.66 2.71 5.01
CA ASN A 702 -10.84 3.33 6.33
C ASN A 702 -11.13 4.84 6.22
N ALA A 703 -10.56 5.52 5.22
CA ALA A 703 -10.81 6.94 5.00
C ALA A 703 -12.27 7.21 4.63
N SER A 704 -12.80 6.47 3.65
CA SER A 704 -14.21 6.56 3.25
C SER A 704 -15.13 6.13 4.39
N ARG A 705 -14.76 5.12 5.19
CA ARG A 705 -15.51 4.69 6.39
C ARG A 705 -15.62 5.81 7.41
N ASN A 706 -14.50 6.45 7.75
CA ASN A 706 -14.48 7.54 8.74
C ASN A 706 -15.26 8.77 8.24
N ALA A 707 -15.21 9.07 6.94
CA ALA A 707 -15.99 10.15 6.34
C ALA A 707 -17.50 9.88 6.41
N ILE A 708 -17.93 8.66 6.07
CA ILE A 708 -19.34 8.26 6.14
C ILE A 708 -19.83 8.21 7.59
N ASN A 709 -19.05 7.67 8.53
CA ASN A 709 -19.38 7.66 9.96
C ASN A 709 -19.66 9.05 10.51
N ARG A 710 -18.76 10.01 10.25
CA ARG A 710 -18.94 11.42 10.65
C ARG A 710 -20.22 12.01 10.08
N ARG A 711 -20.52 11.72 8.80
CA ARG A 711 -21.73 12.23 8.14
C ARG A 711 -23.01 11.63 8.72
N ILE A 712 -23.01 10.34 9.05
CA ILE A 712 -24.14 9.68 9.72
C ILE A 712 -24.34 10.28 11.11
N HIS A 713 -23.28 10.45 11.91
CA HIS A 713 -23.36 11.07 13.23
C HIS A 713 -23.96 12.49 13.16
N ALA A 714 -23.50 13.32 12.23
CA ALA A 714 -24.05 14.66 11.99
C ALA A 714 -25.53 14.62 11.58
N LEU A 715 -25.91 13.77 10.62
CA LEU A 715 -27.29 13.68 10.12
C LEU A 715 -28.29 13.05 11.11
N LEU A 716 -27.82 12.26 12.07
CA LEU A 716 -28.64 11.82 13.21
C LEU A 716 -28.88 12.96 14.22
N GLY A 717 -28.28 14.13 14.00
CA GLY A 717 -28.40 15.30 14.88
C GLY A 717 -27.74 15.06 16.23
N LEU A 718 -26.69 14.23 16.29
CA LEU A 718 -25.94 13.90 17.49
C LEU A 718 -24.75 14.82 17.73
N GLU A 719 -24.32 15.53 16.68
CA GLU A 719 -23.22 16.51 16.72
C GLU A 719 -23.56 17.69 17.64
N GLY A 720 -22.60 18.09 18.47
CA GLY A 720 -22.74 19.14 19.49
C GLY A 720 -23.56 18.77 20.74
N LYS A 721 -24.06 17.52 20.85
CA LYS A 721 -24.87 17.05 22.00
C LYS A 721 -24.12 16.09 22.93
N GLY A 722 -22.93 15.69 22.53
CA GLY A 722 -22.08 14.72 23.21
C GLY A 722 -20.97 15.38 24.02
N ARG A 723 -19.91 14.62 24.24
CA ARG A 723 -18.69 15.09 24.90
C ARG A 723 -17.45 14.70 24.09
N PRO A 724 -16.43 15.56 24.04
CA PRO A 724 -15.16 15.19 23.43
C PRO A 724 -14.54 14.04 24.23
N CYS A 725 -14.23 12.97 23.53
CA CYS A 725 -13.61 11.77 24.06
C CYS A 725 -12.36 11.44 23.26
N GLN A 726 -11.38 10.86 23.94
CA GLN A 726 -10.15 10.40 23.32
C GLN A 726 -10.30 8.94 22.91
N LEU A 727 -10.16 8.67 21.61
CA LEU A 727 -10.26 7.33 21.03
C LEU A 727 -8.90 6.88 20.49
N LEU A 728 -8.65 5.58 20.50
CA LEU A 728 -7.42 4.98 19.97
C LEU A 728 -7.67 4.35 18.60
N ALA A 729 -7.14 5.00 17.56
CA ALA A 729 -7.08 4.46 16.21
C ALA A 729 -5.76 3.70 16.03
N ARG A 730 -5.82 2.45 15.56
CA ARG A 730 -4.60 1.63 15.37
C ARG A 730 -3.70 2.27 14.31
N HIS A 731 -2.41 2.42 14.62
CA HIS A 731 -1.42 2.86 13.64
C HIS A 731 -1.12 1.68 12.70
N ASP A 732 -1.42 1.82 11.40
CA ASP A 732 -1.19 0.76 10.43
C ASP A 732 0.31 0.61 10.16
N THR A 733 0.95 -0.33 10.88
CA THR A 733 2.37 -0.65 10.79
C THR A 733 2.59 -2.15 10.76
N THR A 734 3.58 -2.56 9.99
CA THR A 734 4.20 -3.88 10.04
C THR A 734 5.00 -4.06 11.34
N ARG A 735 5.33 -5.30 11.69
CA ARG A 735 6.26 -5.59 12.80
C ARG A 735 7.65 -5.07 12.47
N ALA A 736 8.08 -5.16 11.21
CA ALA A 736 9.33 -4.58 10.75
C ALA A 736 9.41 -3.07 11.00
N GLU A 737 8.36 -2.31 10.66
CA GLU A 737 8.30 -0.86 10.95
C GLU A 737 8.30 -0.57 12.45
N ARG A 738 7.53 -1.32 13.25
CA ARG A 738 7.53 -1.17 14.72
C ARG A 738 8.88 -1.49 15.37
N SER A 739 9.78 -2.18 14.68
CA SER A 739 11.12 -2.44 15.19
C SER A 739 12.09 -1.27 15.00
N VAL A 740 11.67 -0.18 14.36
CA VAL A 740 12.54 0.92 13.96
C VAL A 740 11.97 2.26 14.44
N ALA A 741 12.78 3.01 15.18
CA ALA A 741 12.37 4.26 15.84
C ALA A 741 11.77 5.31 14.88
N ARG A 742 12.27 5.40 13.64
CA ARG A 742 11.81 6.41 12.66
C ARG A 742 10.34 6.31 12.23
N TYR A 743 9.68 5.16 12.44
CA TYR A 743 8.26 4.99 12.09
C TYR A 743 7.31 5.36 13.22
N TYR A 744 7.84 5.77 14.38
CA TYR A 744 7.05 6.31 15.47
C TYR A 744 6.91 7.82 15.29
N THR A 745 5.70 8.34 15.45
CA THR A 745 5.41 9.76 15.43
C THR A 745 5.31 10.28 16.86
N VAL A 746 5.80 11.50 17.13
CA VAL A 746 5.53 12.18 18.40
C VAL A 746 4.01 12.30 18.60
N GLY A 747 3.54 11.95 19.79
CA GLY A 747 2.12 11.86 20.12
C GLY A 747 1.51 10.47 19.95
N ASP A 748 2.19 9.52 19.31
CA ASP A 748 1.72 8.14 19.23
C ASP A 748 1.59 7.52 20.63
N ILE A 749 0.60 6.65 20.79
CA ILE A 749 0.33 5.91 22.01
C ILE A 749 0.86 4.48 21.86
N VAL A 750 1.80 4.12 22.72
CA VAL A 750 2.41 2.79 22.82
C VAL A 750 1.78 2.04 23.98
N ILE A 751 1.28 0.83 23.70
CA ILE A 751 0.72 -0.07 24.70
C ILE A 751 1.52 -1.39 24.69
N PRO A 752 2.30 -1.69 25.74
CA PRO A 752 3.05 -2.94 25.87
C PRO A 752 2.10 -4.15 26.02
N GLU A 753 2.37 -5.24 25.28
CA GLU A 753 1.63 -6.50 25.45
C GLU A 753 2.25 -7.42 26.52
N ARG A 754 3.40 -7.02 27.08
CA ARG A 754 4.11 -7.68 28.18
C ARG A 754 4.85 -6.64 29.02
N ASP A 755 5.29 -7.03 30.20
CA ASP A 755 6.19 -6.21 31.02
C ASP A 755 7.60 -6.20 30.43
N TYR A 756 8.26 -5.04 30.52
CA TYR A 756 9.66 -4.84 30.12
C TYR A 756 10.51 -4.36 31.29
N LYS A 757 11.78 -4.76 31.28
CA LYS A 757 12.75 -4.40 32.33
C LYS A 757 13.01 -2.90 32.44
N CYS A 758 12.77 -2.13 31.37
CA CYS A 758 12.93 -0.67 31.34
C CYS A 758 11.78 0.08 32.03
N GLY A 759 10.82 -0.62 32.66
CA GLY A 759 9.71 0.00 33.39
C GLY A 759 8.39 0.06 32.64
N LEU A 760 8.34 -0.30 31.36
CA LEU A 760 7.08 -0.43 30.64
C LEU A 760 6.26 -1.61 31.17
N LYS A 761 5.01 -1.34 31.55
CA LYS A 761 4.07 -2.32 32.10
C LYS A 761 3.02 -2.75 31.08
N ARG A 762 2.64 -4.02 31.12
CA ARG A 762 1.63 -4.60 30.23
C ARG A 762 0.30 -3.85 30.37
N GLY A 763 -0.24 -3.41 29.23
CA GLY A 763 -1.56 -2.77 29.16
C GLY A 763 -1.57 -1.27 29.49
N GLU A 764 -0.50 -0.74 30.09
CA GLU A 764 -0.39 0.69 30.38
C GLU A 764 -0.12 1.52 29.12
N LEU A 765 -0.56 2.79 29.14
CA LEU A 765 -0.46 3.70 28.00
C LEU A 765 0.75 4.62 28.15
N TYR A 766 1.56 4.70 27.10
CA TYR A 766 2.71 5.58 27.04
C TYR A 766 2.65 6.46 25.79
N ARG A 767 2.89 7.76 25.92
CA ARG A 767 2.95 8.71 24.80
C ARG A 767 4.39 8.87 24.33
N VAL A 768 4.61 8.78 23.02
CA VAL A 768 5.90 9.09 22.39
C VAL A 768 6.14 10.60 22.44
N THR A 769 7.25 11.03 23.01
CA THR A 769 7.60 12.46 23.13
C THR A 769 8.68 12.90 22.16
N GLY A 770 9.49 11.96 21.65
CA GLY A 770 10.56 12.28 20.72
C GLY A 770 11.43 11.07 20.41
N SER A 771 12.43 11.30 19.57
CA SER A 771 13.50 10.35 19.30
C SER A 771 14.78 10.89 19.91
N ALA A 772 15.35 10.16 20.88
CA ALA A 772 16.60 10.56 21.53
C ALA A 772 17.81 10.34 20.59
N ARG A 773 17.78 9.25 19.82
CA ARG A 773 18.82 8.81 18.88
C ARG A 773 18.17 8.00 17.74
N HIS A 774 18.93 7.75 16.68
CA HIS A 774 18.45 7.07 15.47
C HIS A 774 17.70 5.73 15.73
N ASP A 775 18.09 4.97 16.76
CA ASP A 775 17.51 3.67 17.12
C ASP A 775 16.59 3.71 18.36
N ARG A 776 16.37 4.89 18.97
CA ARG A 776 15.66 5.05 20.24
C ARG A 776 14.53 6.08 20.19
N ILE A 777 13.51 5.82 21.01
CA ILE A 777 12.42 6.76 21.26
C ILE A 777 12.24 6.98 22.75
N ASN A 778 11.78 8.18 23.10
CA ASN A 778 11.40 8.54 24.45
C ASN A 778 9.89 8.42 24.60
N VAL A 779 9.46 7.80 25.69
CA VAL A 779 8.06 7.65 26.04
C VAL A 779 7.78 8.07 27.48
N LEU A 780 6.61 8.64 27.73
CA LEU A 780 6.13 8.99 29.06
C LEU A 780 4.81 8.27 29.35
N PRO A 781 4.52 7.89 30.61
CA PRO A 781 3.17 7.47 30.99
C PRO A 781 2.14 8.52 30.54
N PHE A 782 0.98 8.07 30.06
CA PHE A 782 0.00 8.96 29.41
C PHE A 782 -0.43 10.16 30.27
N HIS A 783 -0.58 9.95 31.57
CA HIS A 783 -0.97 10.94 32.57
C HIS A 783 0.20 11.67 33.25
N ALA A 784 1.44 11.35 32.89
CA ALA A 784 2.60 11.99 33.48
C ALA A 784 2.73 13.44 32.99
N ASP A 785 3.11 14.34 33.90
CA ASP A 785 3.51 15.69 33.56
C ASP A 785 4.90 15.66 32.90
N PRO A 786 5.04 16.13 31.64
CA PRO A 786 6.30 16.12 30.91
C PRO A 786 7.41 16.94 31.57
N THR A 787 7.07 17.90 32.43
CA THR A 787 8.04 18.80 33.07
C THR A 787 8.69 18.20 34.32
N THR A 788 7.99 17.28 34.99
CA THR A 788 8.42 16.69 36.27
C THR A 788 8.81 15.22 36.16
N THR A 789 8.36 14.54 35.10
CA THR A 789 8.62 13.10 34.91
C THR A 789 9.71 12.87 33.89
N GLN A 790 10.74 12.11 34.25
CA GLN A 790 11.78 11.72 33.30
C GLN A 790 11.24 10.74 32.24
N PRO A 791 11.47 10.98 30.94
CA PRO A 791 11.10 10.05 29.88
C PRO A 791 11.82 8.70 30.01
N ILE A 792 11.08 7.62 29.72
CA ILE A 792 11.64 6.28 29.58
C ILE A 792 12.17 6.15 28.16
N GLU A 793 13.47 5.90 28.02
CA GLU A 793 14.08 5.62 26.73
C GLU A 793 13.89 4.14 26.37
N ILE A 794 13.42 3.87 25.15
CA ILE A 794 13.22 2.51 24.65
C ILE A 794 13.85 2.30 23.28
N ILE A 795 14.22 1.05 23.00
CA ILE A 795 14.80 0.62 21.73
C ILE A 795 13.78 -0.29 21.04
N PRO A 796 12.98 0.21 20.07
CA PRO A 796 11.90 -0.57 19.45
C PRO A 796 12.37 -1.92 18.87
N LYS A 797 13.61 -1.98 18.35
CA LYS A 797 14.22 -3.20 17.81
C LYS A 797 14.27 -4.37 18.80
N THR A 798 14.43 -4.09 20.09
CA THR A 798 14.47 -5.13 21.15
C THR A 798 13.08 -5.44 21.72
N MET A 799 12.04 -4.74 21.25
CA MET A 799 10.68 -4.76 21.81
C MET A 799 9.65 -5.29 20.81
N SER A 800 9.55 -6.61 20.70
CA SER A 800 8.68 -7.28 19.73
C SER A 800 7.17 -7.25 20.04
N LYS A 801 6.76 -6.69 21.19
CA LYS A 801 5.41 -6.80 21.76
C LYS A 801 4.86 -5.43 22.16
N LEU A 802 4.87 -4.50 21.21
CA LEU A 802 4.31 -3.16 21.33
C LEU A 802 3.14 -3.00 20.34
N SER A 803 2.00 -2.55 20.85
CA SER A 803 0.91 -2.03 20.04
C SER A 803 1.05 -0.51 19.92
N VAL A 804 0.85 0.05 18.73
CA VAL A 804 1.00 1.49 18.45
C VAL A 804 -0.32 2.04 17.90
N TYR A 805 -0.74 3.19 18.43
CA TYR A 805 -2.00 3.85 18.11
C TYR A 805 -1.78 5.34 17.89
N HIS A 806 -2.64 5.93 17.06
CA HIS A 806 -2.87 7.36 17.03
C HIS A 806 -3.99 7.72 18.00
N LEU A 807 -3.81 8.84 18.69
CA LEU A 807 -4.87 9.46 19.46
C LEU A 807 -5.81 10.20 18.50
N ASN A 808 -7.10 9.90 18.57
CA ASN A 808 -8.13 10.57 17.80
C ASN A 808 -9.14 11.20 18.76
N GLU A 809 -9.38 12.50 18.64
CA GLU A 809 -10.44 13.17 19.39
C GLU A 809 -11.75 13.07 18.60
N ALA A 810 -12.79 12.56 19.26
CA ALA A 810 -14.11 12.41 18.67
C ALA A 810 -15.18 12.76 19.70
N GLU A 811 -16.27 13.36 19.25
CA GLU A 811 -17.42 13.62 20.10
C GLU A 811 -18.26 12.34 20.24
N LEU A 812 -18.34 11.77 21.44
CA LEU A 812 -19.29 10.69 21.70
C LEU A 812 -20.58 11.28 22.23
N SER A 813 -21.70 10.85 21.66
CA SER A 813 -23.06 11.25 22.00
C SER A 813 -23.89 10.05 22.43
N VAL A 814 -24.86 10.29 23.31
CA VAL A 814 -25.84 9.24 23.67
C VAL A 814 -26.56 8.78 22.40
N ALA A 815 -26.76 7.47 22.29
CA ALA A 815 -27.23 6.74 21.12
C ALA A 815 -26.21 6.49 19.98
N ASP A 816 -24.95 6.91 20.13
CA ASP A 816 -23.92 6.53 19.15
C ASP A 816 -23.73 5.01 19.09
N HIS A 817 -23.52 4.49 17.88
CA HIS A 817 -23.08 3.11 17.65
C HIS A 817 -21.56 3.07 17.55
N VAL A 818 -20.94 2.27 18.42
CA VAL A 818 -19.49 2.13 18.52
C VAL A 818 -19.06 0.67 18.39
N ARG A 819 -17.82 0.48 17.96
CA ARG A 819 -17.17 -0.81 17.82
C ARG A 819 -15.90 -0.82 18.66
N ILE A 820 -15.73 -1.87 19.45
CA ILE A 820 -14.53 -2.10 20.23
C ILE A 820 -13.36 -2.46 19.30
N THR A 821 -12.19 -1.84 19.49
CA THR A 821 -11.02 -1.99 18.62
C THR A 821 -9.88 -2.80 19.24
N ARG A 822 -10.03 -3.22 20.51
CA ARG A 822 -9.07 -4.05 21.24
C ARG A 822 -9.80 -4.95 22.25
N ASN A 823 -9.28 -6.14 22.51
CA ASN A 823 -9.81 -7.00 23.57
C ASN A 823 -9.54 -6.35 24.94
N ASP A 824 -10.55 -6.35 25.80
CA ASP A 824 -10.48 -5.96 27.20
C ASP A 824 -11.14 -7.05 28.04
N ALA A 825 -10.29 -7.89 28.65
CA ALA A 825 -10.76 -9.02 29.45
C ALA A 825 -11.42 -8.60 30.77
N GLN A 826 -11.06 -7.42 31.32
CA GLN A 826 -11.63 -6.95 32.59
C GLN A 826 -13.11 -6.60 32.41
N HIS A 827 -13.47 -6.03 31.26
CA HIS A 827 -14.84 -5.64 30.93
C HIS A 827 -15.54 -6.64 29.99
N ASP A 828 -14.93 -7.80 29.73
CA ASP A 828 -15.40 -8.81 28.77
C ASP A 828 -15.69 -8.24 27.35
N LEU A 829 -14.93 -7.23 26.92
CA LEU A 829 -15.09 -6.64 25.59
C LEU A 829 -14.10 -7.31 24.61
N VAL A 830 -14.57 -7.60 23.40
CA VAL A 830 -13.72 -8.20 22.36
C VAL A 830 -13.65 -7.31 21.13
N ASN A 831 -12.48 -7.30 20.49
CA ASN A 831 -12.25 -6.57 19.26
C ASN A 831 -13.27 -6.95 18.18
N GLY A 832 -13.91 -5.94 17.60
CA GLY A 832 -14.98 -6.06 16.61
C GLY A 832 -16.39 -6.07 17.21
N GLN A 833 -16.54 -6.16 18.53
CA GLN A 833 -17.84 -6.14 19.20
C GLN A 833 -18.54 -4.80 19.03
N LEU A 834 -19.82 -4.83 18.66
CA LEU A 834 -20.68 -3.65 18.55
C LEU A 834 -21.31 -3.32 19.90
N ALA A 835 -21.45 -2.03 20.17
CA ALA A 835 -22.11 -1.50 21.35
C ALA A 835 -22.81 -0.17 21.03
N LYS A 836 -23.74 0.22 21.89
CA LYS A 836 -24.45 1.50 21.82
C LYS A 836 -24.10 2.33 23.04
N VAL A 837 -23.84 3.62 22.85
CA VAL A 837 -23.63 4.55 23.96
C VAL A 837 -24.99 4.88 24.60
N VAL A 838 -25.14 4.61 25.89
CA VAL A 838 -26.41 4.84 26.61
C VAL A 838 -26.34 5.96 27.64
N ALA A 839 -25.15 6.27 28.16
CA ALA A 839 -24.92 7.40 29.05
C ALA A 839 -23.49 7.92 28.92
N ILE A 840 -23.31 9.22 29.17
CA ILE A 840 -22.01 9.90 29.17
C ILE A 840 -21.95 10.87 30.35
N ASP A 841 -21.05 10.59 31.29
CA ASP A 841 -20.82 11.37 32.50
C ASP A 841 -19.48 12.12 32.42
N ALA A 842 -19.10 12.86 33.47
CA ALA A 842 -17.86 13.67 33.48
C ALA A 842 -16.58 12.84 33.41
N GLY A 843 -16.63 11.60 33.86
CA GLY A 843 -15.48 10.69 33.87
C GLY A 843 -15.74 9.31 33.30
N SER A 844 -16.91 9.07 32.67
CA SER A 844 -17.22 7.74 32.14
C SER A 844 -18.21 7.75 30.97
N VAL A 845 -18.10 6.75 30.11
CA VAL A 845 -19.07 6.40 29.07
C VAL A 845 -19.66 5.03 29.41
N THR A 846 -20.98 4.93 29.38
CA THR A 846 -21.69 3.65 29.55
C THR A 846 -22.14 3.12 28.21
N LEU A 847 -21.76 1.88 27.92
CA LEU A 847 -22.08 1.16 26.70
C LEU A 847 -23.10 0.05 26.99
N GLU A 848 -24.11 -0.08 26.14
CA GLU A 848 -24.97 -1.26 26.08
C GLU A 848 -24.44 -2.22 25.01
N THR A 849 -24.21 -3.47 25.39
CA THR A 849 -23.78 -4.53 24.47
C THR A 849 -24.33 -5.86 24.94
N GLN A 850 -24.95 -6.64 24.05
CA GLN A 850 -25.51 -7.97 24.38
C GLN A 850 -26.46 -7.96 25.61
N GLY A 851 -27.24 -6.89 25.80
CA GLY A 851 -28.17 -6.76 26.93
C GLY A 851 -27.50 -6.47 28.28
N ARG A 852 -26.19 -6.19 28.32
CA ARG A 852 -25.48 -5.71 29.52
C ARG A 852 -24.96 -4.30 29.35
N HIS A 853 -24.83 -3.58 30.47
CA HIS A 853 -24.23 -2.25 30.52
C HIS A 853 -22.78 -2.36 30.99
N VAL A 854 -21.88 -1.65 30.32
CA VAL A 854 -20.44 -1.63 30.60
C VAL A 854 -20.01 -0.18 30.73
N GLN A 855 -19.52 0.19 31.91
CA GLN A 855 -19.02 1.53 32.16
C GLN A 855 -17.51 1.57 31.93
N LEU A 856 -17.05 2.53 31.13
CA LEU A 856 -15.64 2.73 30.78
C LEU A 856 -15.21 4.14 31.21
N PRO A 857 -14.04 4.28 31.86
CA PRO A 857 -13.57 5.59 32.31
C PRO A 857 -13.02 6.41 31.13
N THR A 858 -13.30 7.71 31.12
CA THR A 858 -12.89 8.65 30.05
C THR A 858 -11.64 9.46 30.40
N ASP A 859 -11.03 9.20 31.56
CA ASP A 859 -9.73 9.76 31.92
C ASP A 859 -8.64 9.26 30.96
N ARG A 860 -8.76 8.04 30.45
CA ARG A 860 -7.86 7.43 29.49
C ARG A 860 -8.48 7.29 28.09
N PRO A 861 -7.65 7.28 27.03
CA PRO A 861 -8.10 6.98 25.68
C PRO A 861 -8.77 5.61 25.56
N LEU A 862 -9.90 5.57 24.87
CA LEU A 862 -10.75 4.41 24.73
C LEU A 862 -10.42 3.61 23.46
N ASN A 863 -10.34 2.28 23.56
CA ASN A 863 -10.21 1.39 22.40
C ASN A 863 -11.56 1.15 21.70
N MET A 864 -12.12 2.21 21.13
CA MET A 864 -13.36 2.17 20.37
C MET A 864 -13.34 3.15 19.19
N ASP A 865 -14.30 2.99 18.29
CA ASP A 865 -14.50 3.82 17.10
C ASP A 865 -15.96 3.75 16.66
N TYR A 866 -16.46 4.68 15.85
CA TYR A 866 -17.83 4.63 15.35
C TYR A 866 -18.07 3.37 14.49
N ALA A 867 -19.30 2.88 14.53
CA ALA A 867 -19.69 1.62 13.93
C ALA A 867 -20.81 1.70 12.88
N TYR A 868 -21.15 2.89 12.38
CA TYR A 868 -22.18 3.04 11.35
C TYR A 868 -21.79 2.41 10.01
N ALA A 869 -20.53 2.55 9.62
CA ALA A 869 -19.94 1.99 8.41
C ALA A 869 -18.77 1.06 8.74
N THR A 870 -18.59 0.06 7.89
CA THR A 870 -17.53 -0.94 7.99
C THR A 870 -16.79 -1.13 6.67
N THR A 871 -15.58 -1.69 6.74
CA THR A 871 -14.85 -2.09 5.53
C THR A 871 -15.34 -3.46 5.06
N ALA A 872 -15.24 -3.76 3.76
CA ALA A 872 -15.64 -5.08 3.25
C ALA A 872 -14.95 -6.25 3.98
N HIS A 873 -13.63 -6.16 4.23
CA HIS A 873 -12.91 -7.15 5.03
C HIS A 873 -13.49 -7.33 6.44
N SER A 874 -13.91 -6.25 7.10
CA SER A 874 -14.53 -6.31 8.43
C SER A 874 -15.99 -6.77 8.39
N ALA A 875 -16.65 -6.73 7.23
CA ALA A 875 -18.01 -7.20 7.04
C ALA A 875 -18.10 -8.73 6.82
N GLN A 876 -16.97 -9.40 6.63
CA GLN A 876 -16.93 -10.85 6.40
C GLN A 876 -17.52 -11.61 7.60
N GLY A 877 -18.42 -12.55 7.29
CA GLY A 877 -19.17 -13.33 8.28
C GLY A 877 -20.40 -12.61 8.87
N LEU A 878 -20.61 -11.32 8.60
CA LEU A 878 -21.81 -10.61 9.03
C LEU A 878 -23.01 -10.95 8.14
N THR A 879 -24.21 -10.84 8.70
CA THR A 879 -25.48 -10.96 7.98
C THR A 879 -26.38 -9.79 8.37
N CYS A 880 -27.11 -9.24 7.42
CA CYS A 880 -28.04 -8.13 7.62
C CYS A 880 -29.23 -8.27 6.67
N ASP A 881 -30.23 -7.39 6.80
CA ASP A 881 -31.36 -7.37 5.88
C ASP A 881 -31.06 -6.48 4.67
N ARG A 882 -30.32 -5.39 4.88
CA ARG A 882 -29.98 -4.39 3.85
C ARG A 882 -28.49 -4.05 3.82
N VAL A 883 -27.94 -3.84 2.63
CA VAL A 883 -26.59 -3.31 2.42
C VAL A 883 -26.62 -1.99 1.65
N LEU A 884 -25.88 -1.00 2.15
CA LEU A 884 -25.54 0.23 1.42
C LEU A 884 -24.04 0.19 1.07
N TYR A 885 -23.71 -0.07 -0.20
CA TYR A 885 -22.33 -0.27 -0.64
C TYR A 885 -21.76 0.95 -1.37
N ASN A 886 -20.65 1.50 -0.89
CA ASN A 886 -19.86 2.53 -1.56
C ASN A 886 -18.83 1.89 -2.51
N ALA A 887 -19.15 1.88 -3.82
CA ALA A 887 -18.33 1.35 -4.89
C ALA A 887 -17.54 2.44 -5.62
N GLU A 888 -16.32 2.71 -5.15
CA GLU A 888 -15.43 3.74 -5.69
C GLU A 888 -14.65 3.20 -6.91
N SER A 889 -15.06 3.56 -8.13
CA SER A 889 -14.47 3.07 -9.39
C SER A 889 -12.96 3.33 -9.49
N PHE A 890 -12.49 4.41 -8.86
CA PHE A 890 -11.08 4.78 -8.80
C PHE A 890 -10.27 3.99 -7.78
N SER A 891 -10.93 3.39 -6.78
CA SER A 891 -10.25 2.68 -5.71
C SER A 891 -9.72 1.33 -6.19
N ARG A 892 -8.57 0.93 -5.64
CA ARG A 892 -8.05 -0.44 -5.80
C ARG A 892 -8.87 -1.46 -5.01
N THR A 893 -9.61 -1.01 -4.00
CA THR A 893 -10.43 -1.87 -3.13
C THR A 893 -11.82 -2.15 -3.70
N THR A 894 -12.26 -1.45 -4.76
CA THR A 894 -13.39 -1.92 -5.57
C THR A 894 -12.87 -2.97 -6.54
N ALA A 895 -13.02 -4.22 -6.14
CA ALA A 895 -12.54 -5.41 -6.83
C ALA A 895 -13.54 -6.56 -6.62
N GLN A 896 -13.35 -7.64 -7.36
CA GLN A 896 -14.25 -8.79 -7.39
C GLN A 896 -14.57 -9.37 -6.00
N ASP A 897 -13.53 -9.62 -5.20
CA ASP A 897 -13.65 -10.19 -3.87
C ASP A 897 -14.41 -9.28 -2.88
N THR A 898 -14.07 -7.99 -2.89
CA THR A 898 -14.66 -6.96 -2.03
C THR A 898 -16.12 -6.70 -2.43
N TYR A 899 -16.41 -6.66 -3.73
CA TYR A 899 -17.76 -6.53 -4.23
C TYR A 899 -18.61 -7.73 -3.83
N TYR A 900 -18.13 -8.95 -4.07
CA TYR A 900 -18.82 -10.18 -3.67
C TYR A 900 -19.10 -10.22 -2.16
N VAL A 901 -18.10 -9.90 -1.35
CA VAL A 901 -18.26 -9.79 0.12
C VAL A 901 -19.30 -8.74 0.48
N SER A 902 -19.39 -7.63 -0.25
CA SER A 902 -20.33 -6.55 0.07
C SER A 902 -21.77 -6.92 -0.26
N ILE A 903 -22.02 -7.52 -1.42
CA ILE A 903 -23.36 -7.84 -1.91
C ILE A 903 -23.89 -9.22 -1.49
N SER A 904 -23.19 -9.93 -0.62
CA SER A 904 -23.60 -11.27 -0.16
C SER A 904 -24.09 -11.30 1.29
N ARG A 905 -24.08 -10.16 2.00
CA ARG A 905 -24.40 -10.08 3.44
C ARG A 905 -25.89 -9.92 3.71
N GLU A 906 -26.61 -9.37 2.76
CA GLU A 906 -28.03 -9.05 2.85
C GLU A 906 -28.93 -10.27 2.75
N ARG A 907 -30.16 -10.12 3.27
CA ARG A 907 -31.27 -11.03 3.03
C ARG A 907 -32.28 -10.46 2.03
N HIS A 908 -32.43 -9.13 1.99
CA HIS A 908 -33.54 -8.47 1.30
C HIS A 908 -33.12 -7.44 0.24
N GLU A 909 -32.13 -6.58 0.50
CA GLU A 909 -31.87 -5.43 -0.38
C GLU A 909 -30.40 -4.99 -0.42
N VAL A 910 -29.91 -4.70 -1.63
CA VAL A 910 -28.61 -4.04 -1.88
C VAL A 910 -28.80 -2.74 -2.65
N THR A 911 -28.27 -1.64 -2.11
CA THR A 911 -28.10 -0.39 -2.86
C THR A 911 -26.61 -0.09 -3.05
N VAL A 912 -26.17 0.04 -4.29
CA VAL A 912 -24.80 0.41 -4.65
C VAL A 912 -24.73 1.89 -4.99
N PHE A 913 -23.74 2.58 -4.46
CA PHE A 913 -23.41 3.96 -4.77
C PHE A 913 -22.07 4.01 -5.48
N THR A 914 -21.99 4.59 -6.67
CA THR A 914 -20.74 4.66 -7.45
C THR A 914 -20.50 6.04 -8.06
N ASP A 915 -19.24 6.40 -8.30
CA ASP A 915 -18.87 7.61 -9.04
C ASP A 915 -19.03 7.47 -10.55
N ASP A 916 -18.94 6.25 -11.09
CA ASP A 916 -18.85 6.03 -12.54
C ASP A 916 -19.44 4.66 -12.93
N ALA A 917 -20.62 4.67 -13.55
CA ALA A 917 -21.28 3.45 -13.99
C ALA A 917 -20.61 2.76 -15.19
N GLU A 918 -19.88 3.50 -16.02
CA GLU A 918 -19.20 2.92 -17.19
C GLU A 918 -17.95 2.14 -16.75
N LYS A 919 -17.23 2.64 -15.74
CA LYS A 919 -16.05 1.97 -15.20
C LYS A 919 -16.39 0.86 -14.22
N LEU A 920 -17.50 0.94 -13.49
CA LEU A 920 -17.83 0.01 -12.42
C LEU A 920 -17.75 -1.49 -12.85
N PRO A 921 -18.30 -1.92 -14.01
CA PRO A 921 -18.20 -3.30 -14.48
C PRO A 921 -16.76 -3.83 -14.53
N GLU A 922 -15.84 -3.10 -15.16
CA GLU A 922 -14.42 -3.47 -15.24
C GLU A 922 -13.78 -3.56 -13.84
N ARG A 923 -14.20 -2.69 -12.92
CA ARG A 923 -13.65 -2.64 -11.56
C ARG A 923 -14.12 -3.79 -10.70
N VAL A 924 -15.39 -4.18 -10.79
CA VAL A 924 -15.91 -5.33 -10.04
C VAL A 924 -15.45 -6.66 -10.63
N ASP A 925 -15.06 -6.73 -11.90
CA ASP A 925 -14.45 -7.95 -12.46
C ASP A 925 -12.94 -8.04 -12.21
N ARG A 926 -12.32 -6.95 -11.76
CA ARG A 926 -10.88 -6.93 -11.48
C ARG A 926 -10.52 -7.88 -10.34
N GLN A 927 -9.68 -8.86 -10.65
CA GLN A 927 -9.10 -9.77 -9.66
C GLN A 927 -7.97 -9.09 -8.87
N THR A 928 -8.03 -9.21 -7.55
CA THR A 928 -6.92 -8.83 -6.67
C THR A 928 -5.84 -9.92 -6.74
N TYR A 929 -4.71 -9.63 -7.38
CA TYR A 929 -3.58 -10.56 -7.39
C TYR A 929 -3.00 -10.69 -5.98
N LYS A 930 -2.86 -11.93 -5.51
CA LYS A 930 -2.12 -12.26 -4.29
C LYS A 930 -1.26 -13.47 -4.57
N GLY A 931 -0.01 -13.20 -4.92
CA GLY A 931 0.92 -14.24 -5.36
C GLY A 931 1.31 -15.21 -4.24
N LEU A 932 1.67 -16.41 -4.67
CA LEU A 932 2.38 -17.43 -3.92
C LEU A 932 3.83 -17.47 -4.38
N ALA A 933 4.75 -17.90 -3.52
CA ALA A 933 6.13 -18.12 -3.93
C ALA A 933 6.23 -19.24 -4.99
N HIS A 934 5.36 -20.25 -4.94
CA HIS A 934 5.21 -21.28 -6.00
C HIS A 934 4.67 -20.75 -7.33
N ASP A 935 4.05 -19.57 -7.36
CA ASP A 935 3.65 -18.95 -8.62
C ASP A 935 4.88 -18.48 -9.42
N LEU A 936 6.05 -18.33 -8.78
CA LEU A 936 7.28 -17.93 -9.45
C LEU A 936 7.92 -19.14 -10.14
N GLN A 937 7.99 -19.10 -11.47
CA GLN A 937 8.91 -19.95 -12.22
C GLN A 937 10.32 -19.42 -11.96
N PRO A 938 11.22 -20.16 -11.28
CA PRO A 938 12.55 -19.64 -10.97
C PRO A 938 13.34 -19.43 -12.25
N ALA A 939 14.07 -18.32 -12.34
CA ALA A 939 15.10 -18.19 -13.37
C ALA A 939 16.10 -19.35 -13.21
N ALA A 940 16.40 -20.08 -14.29
CA ALA A 940 17.42 -21.12 -14.25
C ALA A 940 18.71 -20.51 -13.72
N ALA A 941 19.22 -21.02 -12.60
CA ALA A 941 20.54 -20.65 -12.13
C ALA A 941 21.51 -21.02 -13.25
N LYS A 942 22.13 -20.02 -13.90
CA LYS A 942 23.31 -20.30 -14.72
C LYS A 942 24.30 -20.99 -13.80
N VAL A 943 24.44 -22.30 -13.98
CA VAL A 943 25.54 -23.06 -13.40
C VAL A 943 26.78 -22.41 -13.98
N PHE A 944 27.45 -21.55 -13.21
CA PHE A 944 28.80 -21.11 -13.53
C PHE A 944 29.71 -22.31 -13.29
N GLY A 945 29.71 -23.21 -14.27
CA GLY A 945 30.56 -24.38 -14.34
C GLY A 945 31.10 -24.43 -15.76
N GLN A 946 32.39 -24.13 -15.89
CA GLN A 946 33.23 -24.32 -17.08
C GLN A 946 32.97 -23.37 -18.26
N ASP A 947 33.22 -22.07 -18.09
CA ASP A 947 33.59 -21.17 -19.21
C ASP A 947 34.65 -20.14 -18.76
N GLU A 948 35.62 -20.58 -17.94
CA GLU A 948 36.80 -19.79 -17.57
C GLU A 948 37.92 -19.82 -18.63
N LYS A 949 37.65 -20.28 -19.87
CA LYS A 949 38.66 -20.34 -20.94
C LYS A 949 38.45 -19.43 -22.14
N GLU A 950 37.35 -18.69 -22.24
CA GLU A 950 37.12 -17.77 -23.38
C GLU A 950 37.12 -16.27 -23.06
N LEU A 951 37.21 -15.86 -21.78
CA LEU A 951 37.36 -14.44 -21.40
C LEU A 951 38.82 -13.97 -21.18
N ALA A 952 39.81 -14.83 -21.42
CA ALA A 952 41.24 -14.46 -21.32
C ALA A 952 41.88 -13.98 -22.64
N ALA A 953 41.11 -13.90 -23.73
CA ALA A 953 41.61 -13.49 -25.05
C ALA A 953 40.95 -12.20 -25.56
N SER A 954 40.98 -11.13 -24.74
CA SER A 954 40.66 -9.77 -25.20
C SER A 954 41.26 -8.72 -24.24
N THR A 955 42.54 -8.86 -23.93
CA THR A 955 43.34 -7.76 -23.37
C THR A 955 44.16 -7.15 -24.52
N LEU A 956 43.76 -5.95 -24.94
CA LEU A 956 44.60 -5.09 -25.77
C LEU A 956 45.88 -4.72 -24.99
N PRO A 957 47.05 -4.65 -25.66
CA PRO A 957 48.33 -4.51 -24.98
C PRO A 957 48.53 -3.09 -24.44
N VAL A 958 49.04 -3.01 -23.22
CA VAL A 958 49.55 -1.78 -22.60
C VAL A 958 50.92 -1.49 -23.23
N GLU A 959 51.02 -0.41 -23.99
CA GLU A 959 52.30 0.15 -24.43
C GLU A 959 53.06 0.70 -23.22
N SER A 960 54.25 0.15 -23.00
CA SER A 960 55.26 0.67 -22.07
C SER A 960 56.31 1.44 -22.89
N ASP A 961 56.32 2.76 -22.77
CA ASP A 961 57.39 3.62 -23.26
C ASP A 961 58.64 3.50 -22.37
N LEU A 962 59.77 3.13 -22.95
CA LEU A 962 61.17 3.34 -22.53
C LEU A 962 61.99 2.90 -23.77
N GLU A 963 62.78 3.71 -24.48
CA GLU A 963 63.93 4.56 -24.10
C GLU A 963 64.27 5.51 -25.28
N VAL A 964 64.99 6.62 -25.03
CA VAL A 964 66.35 6.88 -25.55
C VAL A 964 66.90 8.19 -24.92
N ASP A 965 68.14 8.06 -24.41
CA ASP A 965 69.14 9.02 -23.89
C ASP A 965 69.04 9.58 -22.46
#